data_AF-A0A9P5JSE4-F1
#
_entry.id   AF-A0A9P5JSE4-F1
#
_cell.length_a   1.000
_cell.length_b   1.000
_cell.length_c   1.000
_cell.angle_alpha   90.00
_cell.angle_beta   90.00
_cell.angle_gamma   90.00
#
_symmetry.space_group_name_H-M   'P 1'
#
loop_
_entity.id
_entity.type
_entity.pdbx_description
1 polymer ?
#
loop_
_entity_poly.entity_id
_entity_poly.type
_entity_poly.pdbx_seq_one_letter_code
_entity_poly.pdbx_strand_id
1 'polypeptide(L)'
;MPPPPSDSYEPSGLPSPPLARDLDPRASAQLGVHHHPHYASIPHPFDKTLEEGEKSSRGTSHLQSLASLADSSHSYITSNTPLYSTNKGVIDDALKTLSSAGSGGSSGKNGLVDDWLNPVNKVIKGLEGLVKAQPFPFLSLGVSLFSGVVKLEVERRTNNIKARALVLQMADMMSALLQLHYVRDPTAVSSTGDSIQSRFHTLMRYIESDIKSCGALINKHHQHSKFTKWLRAGDYSELYTSAAGNLANRKGEIKFACTIHVTVGVEEVRRNVHDTNTLLRRVIAIIEHKSDDEREFDKVVNQHGGTERIRDNPDVALQVHARFEKLREAAHASRQNPSSKSLPVSKAPTSRHSSATKGEPSFDRKELLELQQPLEKIVKDSLPFFEGKLIAQVEILRDEIDKSTQQILARLEAGAHDKIVHPDVQYVWKDMGWRSSVGAKVFVLALHDYYVDRYALAAARSAHDPNLTLVHSTPVGSPNAELPQHSPLPSANLEIVPTTPAIQQDFTTSDAIILADKPFFDYLTMPFVNAIIQAFDDDASGFVRISEVNEFCESIPEGWTLLQWIAYWARGWLVETSYYAHAIGSLLQSMEEGLAESLAENHNVIYNYLTHQSWIGVVRSVAWCAASKSATKTDTPLDDLIAISMAKKEERLEKNLARFQFLLDTPEALKLICDSGRIEKDIFALLFILLRRHVRLVSLAKERVIDEREFLDAQNTLVQIAQTITQRVEEMQSALLYSRK
;
A
#
# COMPACT_ATOMS: atom_id res chain seq x y z
N MET A 1 -5.34 -3.07 -74.28
CA MET A 1 -6.76 -2.72 -74.46
C MET A 1 -7.07 -1.45 -73.65
N PRO A 2 -7.96 -0.58 -74.15
CA PRO A 2 -7.97 0.87 -73.95
C PRO A 2 -8.77 1.35 -72.70
N PRO A 3 -8.69 2.65 -72.32
CA PRO A 3 -9.50 3.33 -71.28
C PRO A 3 -10.73 4.04 -71.93
N PRO A 4 -11.55 4.92 -71.28
CA PRO A 4 -11.99 5.17 -69.89
C PRO A 4 -13.57 5.06 -69.81
N PRO A 5 -14.38 5.78 -68.98
CA PRO A 5 -14.53 7.25 -69.01
C PRO A 5 -14.68 7.97 -67.65
N SER A 6 -14.30 9.25 -67.71
CA SER A 6 -14.66 10.36 -66.83
C SER A 6 -16.14 10.72 -66.91
N ASP A 7 -16.74 11.17 -65.80
CA ASP A 7 -17.85 12.12 -65.85
C ASP A 7 -17.79 13.11 -64.67
N SER A 8 -17.97 14.36 -65.06
CA SER A 8 -17.94 15.62 -64.31
C SER A 8 -19.34 16.04 -63.88
N TYR A 9 -19.52 16.55 -62.66
CA TYR A 9 -20.60 17.50 -62.33
C TYR A 9 -20.24 18.38 -61.11
N GLU A 10 -20.19 19.68 -61.35
CA GLU A 10 -20.30 20.83 -60.43
C GLU A 10 -21.31 21.80 -61.12
N PRO A 11 -21.85 22.90 -60.52
CA PRO A 11 -21.92 23.34 -59.13
C PRO A 11 -23.29 23.98 -58.72
N SER A 12 -23.50 24.25 -57.43
CA SER A 12 -24.39 25.30 -56.85
C SER A 12 -24.27 25.20 -55.31
N GLY A 13 -24.19 26.21 -54.46
CA GLY A 13 -24.26 27.66 -54.55
C GLY A 13 -24.48 28.16 -53.10
N LEU A 14 -23.49 28.92 -52.59
CA LEU A 14 -23.36 29.78 -51.38
C LEU A 14 -24.65 30.29 -50.65
N PRO A 15 -24.62 30.82 -49.39
CA PRO A 15 -23.55 31.71 -48.90
C PRO A 15 -23.15 31.72 -47.41
N SER A 16 -21.92 32.17 -47.18
CA SER A 16 -21.37 32.72 -45.93
C SER A 16 -21.78 34.20 -45.73
N PRO A 17 -21.83 34.73 -44.49
CA PRO A 17 -21.84 36.17 -44.24
C PRO A 17 -20.45 36.72 -43.83
N PRO A 18 -20.24 38.06 -43.90
CA PRO A 18 -18.94 38.64 -44.25
C PRO A 18 -18.13 39.25 -43.10
N LEU A 19 -16.84 39.41 -43.39
CA LEU A 19 -15.84 40.27 -42.74
C LEU A 19 -15.94 41.73 -43.24
N ALA A 20 -15.71 42.69 -42.33
CA ALA A 20 -15.02 43.99 -42.54
C ALA A 20 -15.25 44.86 -41.29
N ARG A 21 -14.35 45.73 -40.80
CA ARG A 21 -12.91 46.02 -40.92
C ARG A 21 -12.69 47.25 -40.01
N ASP A 22 -11.46 47.42 -39.52
CA ASP A 22 -10.77 48.71 -39.30
C ASP A 22 -11.25 49.69 -38.20
N LEU A 23 -10.46 49.81 -37.11
CA LEU A 23 -9.55 50.93 -36.81
C LEU A 23 -9.23 51.10 -35.31
N ASP A 24 -7.93 51.22 -35.04
CA ASP A 24 -7.22 51.53 -33.78
C ASP A 24 -7.14 53.07 -33.55
N PRO A 25 -6.30 53.66 -32.66
CA PRO A 25 -6.28 53.76 -31.18
C PRO A 25 -6.43 55.22 -30.64
N ARG A 26 -6.56 55.35 -29.29
CA ARG A 26 -6.21 56.52 -28.42
C ARG A 26 -6.91 57.87 -28.64
N ALA A 27 -7.76 58.26 -27.68
CA ALA A 27 -7.86 59.64 -27.19
C ALA A 27 -8.49 59.71 -25.78
N SER A 28 -7.92 60.58 -24.96
CA SER A 28 -8.20 60.79 -23.54
C SER A 28 -9.30 61.83 -23.29
N ALA A 29 -9.92 61.71 -22.11
CA ALA A 29 -10.40 62.79 -21.23
C ALA A 29 -11.74 63.53 -21.51
N GLN A 30 -12.52 63.56 -20.41
CA GLN A 30 -13.37 64.65 -19.88
C GLN A 30 -14.88 64.74 -20.22
N LEU A 31 -15.64 64.55 -19.12
CA LEU A 31 -16.75 65.37 -18.58
C LEU A 31 -18.19 65.24 -19.11
N GLY A 32 -19.12 65.01 -18.16
CA GLY A 32 -20.58 65.20 -18.27
C GLY A 32 -21.37 64.05 -17.62
N VAL A 33 -21.39 63.89 -16.29
CA VAL A 33 -22.43 64.39 -15.36
C VAL A 33 -23.87 64.02 -15.77
N HIS A 34 -24.50 63.10 -15.02
CA HIS A 34 -25.85 63.33 -14.50
C HIS A 34 -26.11 62.56 -13.19
N HIS A 35 -26.71 63.32 -12.27
CA HIS A 35 -26.82 63.14 -10.82
C HIS A 35 -28.03 62.30 -10.37
N HIS A 36 -27.82 61.45 -9.35
CA HIS A 36 -28.71 61.37 -8.17
C HIS A 36 -28.59 62.69 -7.37
N PRO A 37 -29.61 63.21 -6.63
CA PRO A 37 -30.06 62.54 -5.39
C PRO A 37 -31.46 62.92 -4.76
N HIS A 38 -31.83 62.19 -3.68
CA HIS A 38 -32.42 62.64 -2.39
C HIS A 38 -33.91 63.06 -2.14
N TYR A 39 -34.45 62.48 -1.04
CA TYR A 39 -35.22 63.05 0.12
C TYR A 39 -36.78 63.08 0.21
N ALA A 40 -37.23 62.73 1.44
CA ALA A 40 -38.34 63.26 2.30
C ALA A 40 -39.39 62.19 2.75
N SER A 41 -40.06 62.19 3.92
CA SER A 41 -39.94 62.75 5.28
C SER A 41 -41.19 62.29 6.10
N ILE A 42 -41.00 61.82 7.35
CA ILE A 42 -41.78 61.84 8.65
C ILE A 42 -43.34 62.03 8.70
N PRO A 43 -44.07 61.63 9.80
CA PRO A 43 -44.15 62.44 11.04
C PRO A 43 -44.23 61.70 12.41
N HIS A 44 -43.89 62.48 13.45
CA HIS A 44 -43.92 62.27 14.92
C HIS A 44 -45.36 62.40 15.51
N PRO A 45 -45.67 62.08 16.81
CA PRO A 45 -45.27 62.96 17.93
C PRO A 45 -45.15 62.39 19.37
N PHE A 46 -44.61 63.27 20.23
CA PHE A 46 -44.67 63.39 21.69
C PHE A 46 -43.67 62.67 22.62
N ASP A 47 -43.13 63.52 23.49
CA ASP A 47 -42.13 63.36 24.54
C ASP A 47 -42.84 63.32 25.90
N LYS A 48 -42.49 62.36 26.78
CA LYS A 48 -42.32 62.52 28.24
C LYS A 48 -42.06 61.21 29.00
N THR A 49 -41.04 61.29 29.86
CA THR A 49 -40.86 60.70 31.21
C THR A 49 -40.53 59.21 31.39
N LEU A 50 -39.30 58.98 31.88
CA LEU A 50 -38.91 58.18 33.05
C LEU A 50 -39.66 56.85 33.30
N GLU A 51 -38.96 55.73 33.12
CA GLU A 51 -38.93 54.64 34.11
C GLU A 51 -37.73 53.72 33.86
N GLU A 52 -36.93 53.54 34.92
CA GLU A 52 -35.83 52.60 35.02
C GLU A 52 -36.36 51.17 35.21
N GLY A 53 -35.71 50.18 34.58
CA GLY A 53 -35.92 48.76 34.85
C GLY A 53 -35.91 47.92 33.58
N GLU A 54 -35.17 46.81 33.58
CA GLU A 54 -35.18 45.77 32.54
C GLU A 54 -34.31 45.96 31.28
N LYS A 55 -33.02 46.32 31.45
CA LYS A 55 -31.98 46.08 30.41
C LYS A 55 -30.73 45.33 30.89
N SER A 56 -30.77 44.70 32.07
CA SER A 56 -29.59 44.07 32.66
C SER A 56 -29.42 42.56 32.37
N SER A 57 -30.41 41.85 31.78
CA SER A 57 -30.32 40.38 31.58
C SER A 57 -29.82 39.95 30.18
N ARG A 58 -30.03 40.78 29.15
CA ARG A 58 -29.67 40.44 27.76
C ARG A 58 -28.24 40.82 27.38
N GLY A 59 -27.68 41.84 28.06
CA GLY A 59 -26.26 42.20 27.94
C GLY A 59 -25.35 41.22 28.69
N THR A 60 -25.81 40.69 29.82
CA THR A 60 -25.04 39.72 30.63
C THR A 60 -24.97 38.35 29.99
N SER A 61 -26.02 37.88 29.30
CA SER A 61 -25.97 36.61 28.56
C SER A 61 -25.02 36.64 27.37
N HIS A 62 -24.95 37.78 26.66
CA HIS A 62 -24.06 37.95 25.51
C HIS A 62 -22.59 38.12 25.95
N LEU A 63 -22.35 38.79 27.08
CA LEU A 63 -21.03 38.90 27.69
C LEU A 63 -20.57 37.59 28.34
N GLN A 64 -21.47 36.78 28.91
CA GLN A 64 -21.16 35.43 29.41
C GLN A 64 -20.85 34.45 28.27
N SER A 65 -21.56 34.53 27.14
CA SER A 65 -21.24 33.74 25.96
C SER A 65 -19.86 34.11 25.40
N LEU A 66 -19.54 35.40 25.30
CA LEU A 66 -18.22 35.88 24.88
C LEU A 66 -17.11 35.52 25.87
N ALA A 67 -17.39 35.55 27.17
CA ALA A 67 -16.46 35.10 28.21
C ALA A 67 -16.24 33.58 28.15
N SER A 68 -17.29 32.78 27.92
CA SER A 68 -17.17 31.33 27.77
C SER A 68 -16.40 30.92 26.51
N LEU A 69 -16.55 31.66 25.40
CA LEU A 69 -15.72 31.49 24.20
C LEU A 69 -14.27 31.88 24.49
N ALA A 70 -14.03 33.00 25.18
CA ALA A 70 -12.70 33.44 25.56
C ALA A 70 -12.01 32.43 26.49
N ASP A 71 -12.71 31.87 27.46
CA ASP A 71 -12.20 30.86 28.40
C ASP A 71 -11.94 29.51 27.71
N SER A 72 -12.80 29.10 26.77
CA SER A 72 -12.58 27.92 25.91
C SER A 72 -11.34 28.09 25.02
N SER A 73 -11.19 29.26 24.39
CA SER A 73 -10.00 29.59 23.59
C SER A 73 -8.75 29.67 24.48
N HIS A 74 -8.84 30.21 25.70
CA HIS A 74 -7.70 30.32 26.63
C HIS A 74 -7.27 28.95 27.17
N SER A 75 -8.23 28.06 27.45
CA SER A 75 -8.01 26.66 27.81
C SER A 75 -7.28 25.89 26.69
N TYR A 76 -7.72 26.04 25.44
CA TYR A 76 -7.10 25.42 24.27
C TYR A 76 -5.69 25.96 23.97
N ILE A 77 -5.48 27.26 24.17
CA ILE A 77 -4.17 27.91 24.04
C ILE A 77 -3.20 27.33 25.08
N THR A 78 -3.61 27.22 26.34
CA THR A 78 -2.72 26.82 27.45
C THR A 78 -2.28 25.36 27.33
N SER A 79 -3.12 24.47 26.79
CA SER A 79 -2.78 23.04 26.62
C SER A 79 -1.80 22.77 25.46
N ASN A 80 -1.84 23.56 24.38
CA ASN A 80 -1.06 23.28 23.17
C ASN A 80 0.22 24.12 23.03
N THR A 81 0.36 25.23 23.78
CA THR A 81 1.52 26.15 23.72
C THR A 81 2.91 25.47 23.83
N PRO A 82 3.14 24.44 24.67
CA PRO A 82 4.43 23.75 24.75
C PRO A 82 4.79 22.93 23.50
N LEU A 83 3.79 22.38 22.80
CA LEU A 83 3.98 21.63 21.55
C LEU A 83 4.31 22.56 20.38
N TYR A 84 3.70 23.75 20.35
CA TYR A 84 4.00 24.80 19.38
C TYR A 84 5.43 25.32 19.48
N SER A 85 5.93 25.59 20.70
CA SER A 85 7.31 26.06 20.90
C SER A 85 8.36 25.01 20.54
N THR A 86 8.04 23.72 20.72
CA THR A 86 8.97 22.61 20.46
C THR A 86 9.18 22.36 18.96
N ASN A 87 8.13 22.52 18.14
CA ASN A 87 8.19 22.25 16.70
C ASN A 87 8.47 23.49 15.82
N LYS A 88 8.44 24.71 16.40
CA LYS A 88 8.67 25.96 15.66
C LYS A 88 9.99 25.99 14.89
N GLY A 89 11.08 25.52 15.50
CA GLY A 89 12.40 25.47 14.85
C GLY A 89 12.44 24.56 13.62
N VAL A 90 11.73 23.43 13.67
CA VAL A 90 11.62 22.47 12.54
C VAL A 90 10.77 23.06 11.41
N ILE A 91 9.68 23.73 11.77
CA ILE A 91 8.77 24.40 10.83
C ILE A 91 9.47 25.57 10.11
N ASP A 92 10.19 26.41 10.87
CA ASP A 92 10.93 27.55 10.33
C ASP A 92 12.09 27.09 9.42
N ASP A 93 12.77 25.99 9.76
CA ASP A 93 13.83 25.39 8.94
C ASP A 93 13.28 24.80 7.63
N ALA A 94 12.10 24.16 7.68
CA ALA A 94 11.42 23.64 6.49
C ALA A 94 11.01 24.77 5.52
N LEU A 95 10.41 25.85 6.05
CA LEU A 95 10.00 27.02 5.26
C LEU A 95 11.21 27.75 4.64
N LYS A 96 12.32 27.88 5.39
CA LYS A 96 13.56 28.51 4.91
C LYS A 96 14.31 27.70 3.86
N THR A 97 14.32 26.37 3.98
CA THR A 97 15.07 25.51 3.05
C THR A 97 14.49 25.57 1.64
N LEU A 98 13.16 25.58 1.49
CA LEU A 98 12.50 25.67 0.18
C LEU A 98 12.51 27.09 -0.42
N SER A 99 12.43 28.14 0.41
CA SER A 99 12.50 29.52 -0.07
C SER A 99 13.91 29.89 -0.54
N SER A 100 14.94 29.50 0.21
CA SER A 100 16.35 29.70 -0.17
C SER A 100 16.74 28.91 -1.42
N ALA A 101 16.14 27.74 -1.61
CA ALA A 101 16.27 26.90 -2.79
C ALA A 101 15.74 27.59 -4.08
N GLY A 102 14.68 28.38 -3.99
CA GLY A 102 14.15 29.19 -5.10
C GLY A 102 15.08 30.34 -5.52
N SER A 103 15.88 30.88 -4.59
CA SER A 103 16.70 32.09 -4.79
C SER A 103 18.12 31.87 -5.34
N GLY A 104 18.54 30.63 -5.65
CA GLY A 104 19.78 30.39 -6.43
C GLY A 104 21.06 30.07 -5.66
N GLY A 105 20.96 29.61 -4.41
CA GLY A 105 22.14 29.28 -3.59
C GLY A 105 22.83 27.94 -3.86
N SER A 106 22.27 27.02 -4.66
CA SER A 106 22.90 25.71 -4.88
C SER A 106 23.91 25.76 -6.04
N SER A 107 25.20 25.65 -5.73
CA SER A 107 26.27 25.46 -6.72
C SER A 107 26.03 24.21 -7.57
N GLY A 108 25.58 24.41 -8.82
CA GLY A 108 25.41 23.36 -9.84
C GLY A 108 24.12 23.55 -10.64
N LYS A 109 24.14 23.25 -11.95
CA LYS A 109 22.99 23.44 -12.87
C LYS A 109 21.69 22.79 -12.37
N ASN A 110 21.78 21.70 -11.60
CA ASN A 110 20.65 20.93 -11.05
C ASN A 110 20.73 20.68 -9.53
N GLY A 111 21.62 21.36 -8.80
CA GLY A 111 22.05 20.95 -7.44
C GLY A 111 20.92 20.76 -6.41
N LEU A 112 19.84 21.54 -6.52
CA LEU A 112 18.66 21.40 -5.65
C LEU A 112 17.87 20.10 -5.87
N VAL A 113 17.76 19.65 -7.13
CA VAL A 113 17.02 18.42 -7.46
C VAL A 113 17.91 17.19 -7.25
N ASP A 114 19.23 17.37 -7.31
CA ASP A 114 20.18 16.32 -6.94
C ASP A 114 20.14 16.03 -5.42
N ASP A 115 20.02 17.07 -4.57
CA ASP A 115 19.81 16.96 -3.11
C ASP A 115 18.33 17.11 -2.69
N TRP A 116 17.39 16.65 -3.53
CA TRP A 116 15.94 16.84 -3.31
C TRP A 116 15.42 16.28 -1.98
N LEU A 117 16.06 15.22 -1.45
CA LEU A 117 15.55 14.49 -0.31
C LEU A 117 15.63 15.28 1.00
N ASN A 118 16.66 16.10 1.16
CA ASN A 118 16.87 16.93 2.34
C ASN A 118 15.72 17.94 2.58
N PRO A 119 15.38 18.85 1.63
CA PRO A 119 14.25 19.76 1.81
C PRO A 119 12.91 19.03 1.97
N VAL A 120 12.70 17.93 1.24
CA VAL A 120 11.47 17.12 1.34
C VAL A 120 11.31 16.52 2.73
N ASN A 121 12.35 15.91 3.28
CA ASN A 121 12.31 15.31 4.62
C ASN A 121 12.08 16.35 5.72
N LYS A 122 12.60 17.57 5.57
CA LYS A 122 12.31 18.66 6.51
C LYS A 122 10.83 19.05 6.49
N VAL A 123 10.22 19.14 5.31
CA VAL A 123 8.79 19.42 5.16
C VAL A 123 7.93 18.32 5.79
N ILE A 124 8.25 17.05 5.52
CA ILE A 124 7.54 15.91 6.13
C ILE A 124 7.58 16.01 7.66
N LYS A 125 8.77 16.20 8.24
CA LYS A 125 8.93 16.34 9.70
C LYS A 125 8.14 17.52 10.27
N GLY A 126 8.14 18.66 9.57
CA GLY A 126 7.36 19.82 9.96
C GLY A 126 5.85 19.55 9.96
N LEU A 127 5.34 18.86 8.93
CA LEU A 127 3.92 18.51 8.79
C LEU A 127 3.48 17.46 9.80
N GLU A 128 4.30 16.44 10.05
CA GLU A 128 4.05 15.46 11.10
C GLU A 128 4.01 16.13 12.48
N GLY A 129 4.92 17.08 12.73
CA GLY A 129 4.90 17.91 13.93
C GLY A 129 3.61 18.73 14.07
N LEU A 130 3.10 19.27 12.96
CA LEU A 130 1.83 20.01 12.93
C LEU A 130 0.63 19.11 13.20
N VAL A 131 0.55 17.93 12.57
CA VAL A 131 -0.54 16.95 12.77
C VAL A 131 -0.55 16.42 14.20
N LYS A 132 0.62 16.25 14.83
CA LYS A 132 0.74 15.84 16.24
C LYS A 132 0.35 16.96 17.22
N ALA A 133 0.75 18.20 16.92
CA ALA A 133 0.49 19.35 17.80
C ALA A 133 -0.94 19.89 17.70
N GLN A 134 -1.60 19.69 16.56
CA GLN A 134 -2.98 20.08 16.29
C GLN A 134 -3.67 18.91 15.60
N PRO A 135 -4.63 18.21 16.23
CA PRO A 135 -5.37 17.14 15.58
C PRO A 135 -6.34 17.76 14.56
N PHE A 136 -5.82 18.24 13.43
CA PHE A 136 -6.62 18.56 12.25
C PHE A 136 -6.88 17.23 11.52
N PRO A 137 -8.05 16.58 11.70
CA PRO A 137 -8.25 15.23 11.17
C PRO A 137 -8.16 15.22 9.63
N PHE A 138 -8.46 16.37 9.01
CA PHE A 138 -8.42 16.57 7.56
C PHE A 138 -7.01 16.70 6.96
N LEU A 139 -5.95 16.94 7.76
CA LEU A 139 -4.58 17.02 7.23
C LEU A 139 -3.88 15.66 7.18
N SER A 140 -4.26 14.75 8.08
CA SER A 140 -3.55 13.48 8.31
C SER A 140 -3.43 12.63 7.05
N LEU A 141 -4.52 12.49 6.29
CA LEU A 141 -4.53 11.68 5.07
C LEU A 141 -3.63 12.29 3.98
N GLY A 142 -3.76 13.58 3.67
CA GLY A 142 -2.91 14.26 2.70
C GLY A 142 -1.41 14.20 3.05
N VAL A 143 -1.05 14.39 4.32
CA VAL A 143 0.35 14.25 4.78
C VAL A 143 0.84 12.82 4.64
N SER A 144 0.00 11.83 5.02
CA SER A 144 0.34 10.41 4.89
C SER A 144 0.56 10.02 3.43
N LEU A 145 -0.32 10.43 2.52
CA LEU A 145 -0.20 10.17 1.08
C LEU A 145 1.06 10.80 0.49
N PHE A 146 1.38 12.04 0.86
CA PHE A 146 2.62 12.69 0.44
C PHE A 146 3.85 11.92 0.91
N SER A 147 3.92 11.56 2.19
CA SER A 147 5.01 10.73 2.73
C SER A 147 5.12 9.37 2.03
N GLY A 148 3.99 8.74 1.70
CA GLY A 148 3.94 7.50 0.94
C GLY A 148 4.55 7.63 -0.46
N VAL A 149 4.22 8.70 -1.20
CA VAL A 149 4.82 8.99 -2.52
C VAL A 149 6.32 9.20 -2.42
N VAL A 150 6.78 9.94 -1.39
CA VAL A 150 8.21 10.15 -1.16
C VAL A 150 8.92 8.83 -0.84
N LYS A 151 8.35 7.98 0.01
CA LYS A 151 8.93 6.66 0.33
C LYS A 151 9.04 5.79 -0.92
N LEU A 152 7.99 5.72 -1.73
CA LEU A 152 8.03 5.00 -3.02
C LEU A 152 9.10 5.56 -3.96
N GLU A 153 9.33 6.88 -3.99
CA GLU A 153 10.38 7.47 -4.82
C GLU A 153 11.79 7.22 -4.27
N VAL A 154 11.98 7.20 -2.95
CA VAL A 154 13.26 6.84 -2.31
C VAL A 154 13.64 5.38 -2.58
N GLU A 155 12.66 4.47 -2.56
CA GLU A 155 12.86 3.04 -2.80
C GLU A 155 13.18 2.71 -4.27
N ARG A 156 12.95 3.65 -5.20
CA ARG A 156 13.25 3.44 -6.63
C ARG A 156 14.76 3.44 -6.90
N ARG A 157 15.21 2.39 -7.58
CA ARG A 157 16.61 2.23 -8.02
C ARG A 157 17.01 3.15 -9.19
N THR A 158 16.05 3.80 -9.85
CA THR A 158 16.30 4.64 -11.03
C THR A 158 16.22 6.12 -10.68
N ASN A 159 17.32 6.85 -10.88
CA ASN A 159 17.35 8.29 -10.67
C ASN A 159 16.68 9.00 -11.86
N ASN A 160 15.51 9.59 -11.61
CA ASN A 160 14.81 10.40 -12.60
C ASN A 160 14.64 11.85 -12.09
N ILE A 161 15.30 12.78 -12.77
CA ILE A 161 15.27 14.18 -12.38
C ILE A 161 13.88 14.83 -12.51
N LYS A 162 13.06 14.41 -13.48
CA LYS A 162 11.69 14.94 -13.68
C LYS A 162 10.76 14.49 -12.55
N ALA A 163 10.87 13.22 -12.14
CA ALA A 163 10.15 12.67 -10.98
C ALA A 163 10.48 13.44 -9.70
N ARG A 164 11.77 13.63 -9.42
CA ARG A 164 12.25 14.39 -8.26
C ARG A 164 11.82 15.84 -8.27
N ALA A 165 11.84 16.49 -9.44
CA ALA A 165 11.36 17.86 -9.58
C ALA A 165 9.86 17.97 -9.24
N LEU A 166 9.04 16.99 -9.65
CA LEU A 166 7.63 16.96 -9.30
C LEU A 166 7.39 16.68 -7.82
N VAL A 167 8.15 15.76 -7.20
CA VAL A 167 8.11 15.52 -5.74
C VAL A 167 8.52 16.76 -4.95
N LEU A 168 9.52 17.51 -5.42
CA LEU A 168 9.92 18.77 -4.82
C LEU A 168 8.81 19.83 -4.93
N GLN A 169 8.09 19.86 -6.05
CA GLN A 169 6.92 20.74 -6.22
C GLN A 169 5.76 20.34 -5.28
N MET A 170 5.55 19.04 -5.03
CA MET A 170 4.60 18.58 -4.00
C MET A 170 5.02 19.06 -2.61
N ALA A 171 6.30 18.93 -2.26
CA ALA A 171 6.82 19.39 -0.97
C ALA A 171 6.67 20.91 -0.81
N ASP A 172 6.90 21.67 -1.87
CA ASP A 172 6.68 23.11 -1.89
C ASP A 172 5.22 23.48 -1.63
N MET A 173 4.28 22.81 -2.29
CA MET A 173 2.84 22.96 -2.02
C MET A 173 2.49 22.61 -0.57
N MET A 174 2.90 21.42 -0.12
CA MET A 174 2.58 20.92 1.22
C MET A 174 3.21 21.79 2.32
N SER A 175 4.35 22.43 2.07
CA SER A 175 4.96 23.38 3.02
C SER A 175 4.06 24.57 3.35
N ALA A 176 3.12 24.96 2.47
CA ALA A 176 2.18 26.03 2.76
C ALA A 176 1.21 25.69 3.89
N LEU A 177 0.92 24.39 4.12
CA LEU A 177 0.11 23.93 5.25
C LEU A 177 0.79 24.23 6.59
N LEU A 178 2.12 24.37 6.62
CA LEU A 178 2.83 24.75 7.83
C LEU A 178 2.35 26.10 8.37
N GLN A 179 1.79 27.00 7.55
CA GLN A 179 1.24 28.28 8.01
C GLN A 179 0.04 28.10 8.96
N LEU A 180 -0.60 26.93 8.97
CA LEU A 180 -1.67 26.60 9.93
C LEU A 180 -1.16 26.60 11.38
N HIS A 181 0.14 26.53 11.63
CA HIS A 181 0.66 26.69 13.00
C HIS A 181 0.36 28.07 13.60
N TYR A 182 0.09 29.09 12.77
CA TYR A 182 -0.31 30.42 13.22
C TYR A 182 -1.82 30.53 13.50
N VAL A 183 -2.60 29.51 13.13
CA VAL A 183 -4.05 29.47 13.35
C VAL A 183 -4.30 29.11 14.81
N ARG A 184 -4.91 30.03 15.56
CA ARG A 184 -5.15 29.91 17.01
C ARG A 184 -6.43 29.14 17.35
N ASP A 185 -7.40 29.13 16.43
CA ASP A 185 -8.67 28.41 16.59
C ASP A 185 -9.15 27.86 15.21
N PRO A 186 -9.12 26.52 15.02
CA PRO A 186 -9.60 25.84 13.81
C PRO A 186 -11.09 26.04 13.50
N THR A 187 -11.89 26.40 14.51
CA THR A 187 -13.35 26.51 14.45
C THR A 187 -13.84 27.94 14.24
N ALA A 188 -12.92 28.92 14.28
CA ALA A 188 -13.24 30.33 14.08
C ALA A 188 -13.86 30.59 12.70
N VAL A 189 -15.06 31.15 12.70
CA VAL A 189 -15.84 31.48 11.50
C VAL A 189 -15.37 32.82 10.94
N SER A 190 -15.09 32.87 9.64
CA SER A 190 -14.72 34.12 8.95
C SER A 190 -15.90 35.10 8.88
N SER A 191 -15.63 36.35 8.49
CA SER A 191 -16.68 37.34 8.15
C SER A 191 -17.62 36.90 7.00
N THR A 192 -17.26 35.83 6.28
CA THR A 192 -18.06 35.22 5.21
C THR A 192 -18.92 34.02 5.66
N GLY A 193 -18.88 33.63 6.94
CA GLY A 193 -19.70 32.53 7.49
C GLY A 193 -19.11 31.12 7.35
N ASP A 194 -18.01 30.95 6.61
CA ASP A 194 -17.29 29.68 6.50
C ASP A 194 -16.20 29.53 7.57
N SER A 195 -16.04 28.32 8.12
CA SER A 195 -14.90 27.94 8.98
C SER A 195 -13.68 27.49 8.15
N ILE A 196 -12.48 27.62 8.75
CA ILE A 196 -11.23 27.07 8.19
C ILE A 196 -11.41 25.59 7.83
N GLN A 197 -12.04 24.83 8.73
CA GLN A 197 -12.26 23.40 8.57
C GLN A 197 -13.03 23.07 7.29
N SER A 198 -14.11 23.79 6.98
CA SER A 198 -14.94 23.52 5.78
C SER A 198 -14.16 23.78 4.49
N ARG A 199 -13.43 24.90 4.45
CA ARG A 199 -12.61 25.27 3.27
C ARG A 199 -11.43 24.33 3.08
N PHE A 200 -10.71 24.00 4.15
CA PHE A 200 -9.59 23.06 4.08
C PHE A 200 -10.04 21.63 3.79
N HIS A 201 -11.22 21.21 4.22
CA HIS A 201 -11.72 19.87 3.90
C HIS A 201 -11.89 19.67 2.38
N THR A 202 -12.50 20.64 1.68
CA THR A 202 -12.62 20.59 0.21
C THR A 202 -11.27 20.73 -0.48
N LEU A 203 -10.44 21.67 -0.03
CA LEU A 203 -9.10 21.90 -0.59
C LEU A 203 -8.19 20.67 -0.42
N MET A 204 -8.23 20.01 0.74
CA MET A 204 -7.44 18.81 0.98
C MET A 204 -7.86 17.66 0.09
N ARG A 205 -9.15 17.48 -0.22
CA ARG A 205 -9.57 16.46 -1.21
C ARG A 205 -8.97 16.69 -2.59
N TYR A 206 -8.89 17.95 -3.02
CA TYR A 206 -8.21 18.28 -4.28
C TYR A 206 -6.71 18.01 -4.20
N ILE A 207 -6.06 18.39 -3.10
CA ILE A 207 -4.64 18.11 -2.87
C ILE A 207 -4.36 16.61 -2.86
N GLU A 208 -5.19 15.81 -2.19
CA GLU A 208 -5.08 14.35 -2.17
C GLU A 208 -5.22 13.76 -3.58
N SER A 209 -6.18 14.24 -4.37
CA SER A 209 -6.35 13.85 -5.77
C SER A 209 -5.14 14.22 -6.62
N ASP A 210 -4.59 15.42 -6.43
CA ASP A 210 -3.42 15.91 -7.17
C ASP A 210 -2.16 15.09 -6.80
N ILE A 211 -1.93 14.79 -5.51
CA ILE A 211 -0.83 13.92 -5.05
C ILE A 211 -0.93 12.51 -5.65
N LYS A 212 -2.13 11.90 -5.62
CA LYS A 212 -2.36 10.58 -6.23
C LYS A 212 -2.10 10.59 -7.72
N SER A 213 -2.60 11.61 -8.42
CA SER A 213 -2.42 11.78 -9.87
C SER A 213 -0.96 11.98 -10.25
N CYS A 214 -0.23 12.81 -9.51
CA CYS A 214 1.20 12.97 -9.72
C CYS A 214 1.96 11.68 -9.43
N GLY A 215 1.65 10.98 -8.33
CA GLY A 215 2.26 9.71 -8.01
C GLY A 215 2.04 8.65 -9.10
N ALA A 216 0.83 8.57 -9.66
CA ALA A 216 0.50 7.68 -10.78
C ALA A 216 1.26 8.06 -12.06
N LEU A 217 1.35 9.36 -12.39
CA LEU A 217 2.15 9.86 -13.51
C LEU A 217 3.62 9.44 -13.37
N ILE A 218 4.20 9.65 -12.18
CA ILE A 218 5.58 9.26 -11.92
C ILE A 218 5.70 7.73 -12.03
N ASN A 219 4.78 6.96 -11.43
CA ASN A 219 4.81 5.50 -11.49
C ASN A 219 4.74 4.96 -12.92
N LYS A 220 3.80 5.45 -13.73
CA LYS A 220 3.66 5.06 -15.13
C LYS A 220 4.90 5.43 -15.93
N HIS A 221 5.45 6.64 -15.70
CA HIS A 221 6.72 7.02 -16.31
C HIS A 221 7.80 6.01 -15.93
N HIS A 222 7.98 5.62 -14.67
CA HIS A 222 9.02 4.64 -14.31
C HIS A 222 8.83 3.27 -14.97
N GLN A 223 7.59 2.79 -15.09
CA GLN A 223 7.25 1.51 -15.72
C GLN A 223 7.59 1.45 -17.21
N HIS A 224 7.42 2.56 -17.95
CA HIS A 224 7.78 2.59 -19.37
C HIS A 224 9.27 2.31 -19.61
N SER A 225 9.60 1.57 -20.65
CA SER A 225 10.98 1.39 -21.10
C SER A 225 11.60 2.72 -21.53
N LYS A 226 12.94 2.74 -21.65
CA LYS A 226 13.66 3.94 -22.14
C LYS A 226 13.18 4.37 -23.52
N PHE A 227 12.85 3.41 -24.37
CA PHE A 227 12.36 3.67 -25.73
C PHE A 227 10.99 4.35 -25.72
N THR A 228 10.06 3.85 -24.91
CA THR A 228 8.70 4.41 -24.79
C THR A 228 8.70 5.79 -24.13
N LYS A 229 9.51 5.97 -23.08
CA LYS A 229 9.75 7.30 -22.46
C LYS A 229 10.21 8.32 -23.49
N TRP A 230 11.10 7.90 -24.39
CA TRP A 230 11.63 8.75 -25.43
C TRP A 230 10.58 9.09 -26.50
N LEU A 231 9.86 8.11 -27.05
CA LEU A 231 8.80 8.37 -28.03
C LEU A 231 7.70 9.31 -27.49
N ARG A 232 7.44 9.23 -26.18
CA ARG A 232 6.46 10.04 -25.47
C ARG A 232 7.08 11.20 -24.68
N ALA A 233 8.31 11.60 -25.00
CA ALA A 233 9.00 12.63 -24.22
C ALA A 233 8.22 13.97 -24.23
N GLY A 234 7.58 14.29 -25.36
CA GLY A 234 6.67 15.44 -25.49
C GLY A 234 5.44 15.31 -24.58
N ASP A 235 4.66 14.23 -24.75
CA ASP A 235 3.47 13.94 -23.95
C ASP A 235 3.76 13.97 -22.44
N TYR A 236 4.86 13.33 -22.01
CA TYR A 236 5.28 13.37 -20.62
C TYR A 236 5.65 14.78 -20.18
N SER A 237 6.42 15.54 -20.97
CA SER A 237 6.78 16.92 -20.63
C SER A 237 5.55 17.79 -20.40
N GLU A 238 4.52 17.65 -21.23
CA GLU A 238 3.25 18.35 -21.09
C GLU A 238 2.53 17.97 -19.79
N LEU A 239 2.40 16.67 -19.50
CA LEU A 239 1.74 16.20 -18.28
C LEU A 239 2.48 16.57 -17.00
N TYR A 240 3.81 16.46 -16.98
CA TYR A 240 4.62 16.89 -15.83
C TYR A 240 4.50 18.40 -15.59
N THR A 241 4.46 19.20 -16.66
CA THR A 241 4.30 20.66 -16.59
C THR A 241 2.92 21.04 -16.08
N SER A 242 1.87 20.40 -16.61
CA SER A 242 0.48 20.59 -16.15
C SER A 242 0.33 20.22 -14.67
N ALA A 243 0.87 19.06 -14.26
CA ALA A 243 0.88 18.62 -12.87
C ALA A 243 1.61 19.61 -11.96
N ALA A 244 2.81 20.08 -12.34
CA ALA A 244 3.55 21.07 -11.56
C ALA A 244 2.79 22.40 -11.42
N GLY A 245 2.12 22.85 -12.49
CA GLY A 245 1.27 24.03 -12.48
C GLY A 245 0.08 23.89 -11.53
N ASN A 246 -0.60 22.74 -11.53
CA ASN A 246 -1.71 22.46 -10.62
C ASN A 246 -1.26 22.52 -9.14
N LEU A 247 -0.11 21.91 -8.81
CA LEU A 247 0.46 21.97 -7.46
C LEU A 247 0.79 23.41 -7.03
N ALA A 248 1.32 24.23 -7.94
CA ALA A 248 1.56 25.65 -7.66
C ALA A 248 0.26 26.43 -7.43
N ASN A 249 -0.80 26.13 -8.17
CA ASN A 249 -2.12 26.72 -7.96
C ASN A 249 -2.70 26.33 -6.60
N ARG A 250 -2.63 25.04 -6.21
CA ARG A 250 -3.04 24.56 -4.88
C ARG A 250 -2.28 25.23 -3.76
N LYS A 251 -0.98 25.45 -3.93
CA LYS A 251 -0.18 26.23 -2.97
C LYS A 251 -0.73 27.64 -2.77
N GLY A 252 -1.11 28.30 -3.86
CA GLY A 252 -1.77 29.61 -3.83
C GLY A 252 -3.10 29.58 -3.07
N GLU A 253 -3.93 28.57 -3.32
CA GLU A 253 -5.21 28.35 -2.62
C GLU A 253 -5.03 28.10 -1.12
N ILE A 254 -4.05 27.28 -0.72
CA ILE A 254 -3.71 27.03 0.71
C ILE A 254 -3.34 28.35 1.39
N LYS A 255 -2.43 29.12 0.77
CA LYS A 255 -1.99 30.42 1.33
C LYS A 255 -3.14 31.42 1.44
N PHE A 256 -4.00 31.48 0.42
CA PHE A 256 -5.19 32.33 0.43
C PHE A 256 -6.15 31.93 1.56
N ALA A 257 -6.42 30.63 1.71
CA ALA A 257 -7.27 30.11 2.78
C ALA A 257 -6.71 30.44 4.18
N CYS A 258 -5.39 30.30 4.39
CA CYS A 258 -4.73 30.72 5.63
C CYS A 258 -4.86 32.23 5.89
N THR A 259 -4.69 33.06 4.86
CA THR A 259 -4.72 34.54 4.98
C THR A 259 -6.09 35.07 5.43
N ILE A 260 -7.19 34.40 5.08
CA ILE A 260 -8.54 34.86 5.48
C ILE A 260 -8.74 34.78 6.99
N HIS A 261 -8.03 33.89 7.69
CA HIS A 261 -8.23 33.64 9.12
C HIS A 261 -7.03 33.99 10.01
N VAL A 262 -5.84 34.15 9.43
CA VAL A 262 -4.68 34.72 10.12
C VAL A 262 -4.68 36.22 9.79
N THR A 263 -4.59 37.10 10.79
CA THR A 263 -4.58 38.57 10.63
C THR A 263 -3.29 39.06 9.92
N VAL A 264 -3.06 38.63 8.68
CA VAL A 264 -1.86 38.92 7.90
C VAL A 264 -2.20 39.98 6.85
N GLY A 265 -1.39 41.04 6.82
CA GLY A 265 -1.60 42.18 5.94
C GLY A 265 -1.47 41.85 4.45
N VAL A 266 -2.22 42.57 3.62
CA VAL A 266 -2.25 42.47 2.14
C VAL A 266 -0.86 42.52 1.49
N GLU A 267 0.12 43.18 2.13
CA GLU A 267 1.47 43.32 1.60
C GLU A 267 2.33 42.06 1.71
N GLU A 268 2.00 41.16 2.64
CA GLU A 268 2.64 39.85 2.79
C GLU A 268 2.08 38.84 1.79
N VAL A 269 0.80 38.96 1.44
CA VAL A 269 0.15 38.20 0.35
C VAL A 269 0.83 38.46 -1.00
N ARG A 270 1.19 39.72 -1.30
CA ARG A 270 1.84 40.09 -2.58
C ARG A 270 3.25 39.49 -2.72
N ARG A 271 4.06 39.48 -1.64
CA ARG A 271 5.37 38.78 -1.65
C ARG A 271 5.20 37.27 -1.76
N ASN A 272 4.21 36.70 -1.07
CA ASN A 272 3.95 35.26 -1.05
C ASN A 272 3.56 34.66 -2.41
N VAL A 273 2.89 35.42 -3.28
CA VAL A 273 2.56 35.01 -4.66
C VAL A 273 3.79 35.06 -5.56
N HIS A 274 4.69 36.03 -5.36
CA HIS A 274 5.93 36.15 -6.14
C HIS A 274 6.89 34.98 -5.90
N ASP A 275 7.10 34.59 -4.64
CA ASP A 275 8.02 33.49 -4.27
C ASP A 275 7.53 32.11 -4.74
N THR A 276 6.21 31.91 -4.83
CA THR A 276 5.59 30.66 -5.28
C THR A 276 5.87 30.38 -6.77
N ASN A 277 6.15 31.42 -7.56
CA ASN A 277 6.37 31.31 -9.01
C ASN A 277 7.83 30.94 -9.36
N THR A 278 8.78 31.17 -8.45
CA THR A 278 10.22 30.99 -8.73
C THR A 278 10.64 29.53 -8.79
N LEU A 279 10.18 28.69 -7.86
CA LEU A 279 10.47 27.24 -7.88
C LEU A 279 9.79 26.56 -9.07
N LEU A 280 8.52 26.91 -9.34
CA LEU A 280 7.77 26.38 -10.48
C LEU A 280 8.53 26.58 -11.79
N ARG A 281 9.06 27.79 -12.04
CA ARG A 281 9.85 28.08 -13.26
C ARG A 281 11.09 27.20 -13.39
N ARG A 282 11.78 26.90 -12.28
CA ARG A 282 12.94 25.99 -12.29
C ARG A 282 12.52 24.55 -12.56
N VAL A 283 11.45 24.09 -11.91
CA VAL A 283 10.89 22.74 -12.11
C VAL A 283 10.46 22.55 -13.56
N ILE A 284 9.73 23.50 -14.15
CA ILE A 284 9.34 23.47 -15.57
C ILE A 284 10.58 23.42 -16.47
N ALA A 285 11.58 24.26 -16.22
CA ALA A 285 12.83 24.25 -17.00
C ALA A 285 13.55 22.89 -16.96
N ILE A 286 13.49 22.18 -15.83
CA ILE A 286 14.06 20.82 -15.69
C ILE A 286 13.22 19.78 -16.43
N ILE A 287 11.89 19.89 -16.39
CA ILE A 287 10.96 18.99 -17.08
C ILE A 287 11.11 19.10 -18.60
N GLU A 288 11.22 20.32 -19.11
CA GLU A 288 11.37 20.64 -20.54
C GLU A 288 12.79 20.40 -21.08
N HIS A 289 13.78 20.29 -20.20
CA HIS A 289 15.16 20.06 -20.62
C HIS A 289 15.32 18.69 -21.28
N LYS A 290 15.71 18.69 -22.56
CA LYS A 290 16.10 17.47 -23.28
C LYS A 290 17.49 16.99 -22.87
N SER A 291 17.61 15.71 -22.50
CA SER A 291 18.88 15.03 -22.30
C SER A 291 19.67 14.88 -23.61
N ASP A 292 20.98 14.63 -23.52
CA ASP A 292 21.82 14.38 -24.70
C ASP A 292 21.36 13.13 -25.46
N ASP A 293 20.99 12.10 -24.71
CA ASP A 293 20.35 10.88 -25.21
C ASP A 293 19.09 11.21 -26.02
N GLU A 294 18.13 11.97 -25.46
CA GLU A 294 16.91 12.39 -26.17
C GLU A 294 17.22 13.20 -27.45
N ARG A 295 18.22 14.09 -27.41
CA ARG A 295 18.66 14.87 -28.59
C ARG A 295 19.25 14.00 -29.69
N GLU A 296 20.02 12.98 -29.33
CA GLU A 296 20.61 12.04 -30.29
C GLU A 296 19.53 11.14 -30.91
N PHE A 297 18.58 10.70 -30.09
CA PHE A 297 17.48 9.86 -30.55
C PHE A 297 16.49 10.61 -31.44
N ASP A 298 16.20 11.89 -31.19
CA ASP A 298 15.35 12.73 -32.07
C ASP A 298 15.82 12.68 -33.54
N LYS A 299 17.13 12.58 -33.78
CA LYS A 299 17.70 12.43 -35.13
C LYS A 299 17.26 11.12 -35.79
N VAL A 300 17.17 10.03 -35.02
CA VAL A 300 16.76 8.70 -35.49
C VAL A 300 15.26 8.66 -35.80
N VAL A 301 14.41 9.27 -34.96
CA VAL A 301 12.95 9.41 -35.22
C VAL A 301 12.69 10.20 -36.50
N ASN A 302 13.39 11.32 -36.68
CA ASN A 302 13.20 12.18 -37.85
C ASN A 302 13.55 11.46 -39.16
N GLN A 303 14.51 10.54 -39.13
CA GLN A 303 14.86 9.68 -40.27
C GLN A 303 13.79 8.65 -40.63
N HIS A 304 12.88 8.30 -39.71
CA HIS A 304 11.83 7.29 -39.92
C HIS A 304 10.43 7.89 -40.00
N GLY A 305 10.32 9.20 -40.25
CA GLY A 305 9.06 9.88 -40.53
C GLY A 305 8.32 10.43 -39.30
N GLY A 306 9.02 10.62 -38.18
CA GLY A 306 8.47 11.27 -36.98
C GLY A 306 7.86 10.31 -35.96
N THR A 307 7.58 10.83 -34.76
CA THR A 307 7.00 10.06 -33.63
C THR A 307 5.62 9.50 -33.94
N GLU A 308 4.79 10.24 -34.68
CA GLU A 308 3.44 9.82 -35.06
C GLU A 308 3.45 8.56 -35.93
N ARG A 309 4.29 8.53 -36.97
CA ARG A 309 4.40 7.36 -37.86
C ARG A 309 4.89 6.11 -37.13
N ILE A 310 5.77 6.28 -36.14
CA ILE A 310 6.28 5.17 -35.33
C ILE A 310 5.21 4.67 -34.35
N ARG A 311 4.42 5.59 -33.78
CA ARG A 311 3.31 5.27 -32.87
C ARG A 311 2.19 4.50 -33.56
N ASP A 312 1.87 4.90 -34.79
CA ASP A 312 0.73 4.35 -35.53
C ASP A 312 1.06 3.04 -36.26
N ASN A 313 2.35 2.67 -36.35
CA ASN A 313 2.81 1.45 -37.01
C ASN A 313 3.74 0.61 -36.10
N PRO A 314 3.23 -0.51 -35.53
CA PRO A 314 4.00 -1.32 -34.58
C PRO A 314 5.24 -1.99 -35.21
N ASP A 315 5.21 -2.30 -36.51
CA ASP A 315 6.36 -2.87 -37.21
C ASP A 315 7.50 -1.85 -37.34
N VAL A 316 7.14 -0.58 -37.57
CA VAL A 316 8.12 0.52 -37.60
C VAL A 316 8.68 0.76 -36.19
N ALA A 317 7.84 0.72 -35.15
CA ALA A 317 8.30 0.81 -33.76
C ALA A 317 9.31 -0.28 -33.40
N LEU A 318 9.05 -1.53 -33.79
CA LEU A 318 9.98 -2.66 -33.59
C LEU A 318 11.31 -2.46 -34.35
N GLN A 319 11.26 -1.98 -35.59
CA GLN A 319 12.48 -1.70 -36.38
C GLN A 319 13.33 -0.59 -35.74
N VAL A 320 12.68 0.50 -35.30
CA VAL A 320 13.37 1.61 -34.64
C VAL A 320 13.91 1.18 -33.27
N HIS A 321 13.18 0.35 -32.51
CA HIS A 321 13.65 -0.24 -31.26
C HIS A 321 14.88 -1.14 -31.47
N ALA A 322 14.86 -2.02 -32.47
CA ALA A 322 15.99 -2.90 -32.77
C ALA A 322 17.24 -2.09 -33.15
N ARG A 323 17.07 -0.99 -33.89
CA ARG A 323 18.17 -0.07 -34.22
C ARG A 323 18.64 0.71 -32.98
N PHE A 324 17.73 1.09 -32.10
CA PHE A 324 18.02 1.74 -30.83
C PHE A 324 18.89 0.85 -29.93
N GLU A 325 18.53 -0.41 -29.73
CA GLU A 325 19.34 -1.32 -28.90
C GLU A 325 20.73 -1.55 -29.51
N LYS A 326 20.85 -1.68 -30.84
CA LYS A 326 22.15 -1.78 -31.51
C LYS A 326 23.04 -0.55 -31.31
N LEU A 327 22.48 0.66 -31.40
CA LEU A 327 23.22 1.89 -31.15
C LEU A 327 23.66 1.98 -29.68
N ARG A 328 22.79 1.55 -28.77
CA ARG A 328 23.08 1.51 -27.33
C ARG A 328 24.21 0.53 -27.02
N GLU A 329 24.16 -0.67 -27.58
CA GLU A 329 25.21 -1.69 -27.46
C GLU A 329 26.55 -1.18 -28.00
N ALA A 330 26.54 -0.53 -29.17
CA ALA A 330 27.75 0.06 -29.75
C ALA A 330 28.33 1.19 -28.89
N ALA A 331 27.48 2.05 -28.31
CA ALA A 331 27.90 3.10 -27.39
C ALA A 331 28.47 2.53 -26.07
N HIS A 332 27.87 1.46 -25.54
CA HIS A 332 28.39 0.74 -24.37
C HIS A 332 29.73 0.05 -24.65
N ALA A 333 29.88 -0.57 -25.83
CA ALA A 333 31.14 -1.19 -26.26
C ALA A 333 32.25 -0.16 -26.47
N SER A 334 31.93 1.02 -27.00
CA SER A 334 32.91 2.09 -27.23
C SER A 334 33.35 2.80 -25.94
N ARG A 335 32.49 2.83 -24.90
CA ARG A 335 32.86 3.31 -23.55
C ARG A 335 33.77 2.33 -22.78
N GLN A 336 33.89 1.08 -23.23
CA GLN A 336 34.88 0.12 -22.74
C GLN A 336 36.08 0.07 -23.70
N ASN A 337 37.00 1.04 -23.65
CA ASN A 337 38.23 0.96 -24.43
C ASN A 337 39.41 0.32 -23.63
N PRO A 338 40.36 -0.35 -24.30
CA PRO A 338 41.22 -1.43 -23.79
C PRO A 338 42.53 -0.89 -23.21
N SER A 339 42.48 -0.25 -22.04
CA SER A 339 43.70 0.16 -21.34
C SER A 339 43.74 -0.35 -19.89
N SER A 340 43.72 -1.67 -19.74
CA SER A 340 44.34 -2.33 -18.59
C SER A 340 44.83 -3.72 -19.01
N LYS A 341 46.06 -3.78 -19.53
CA LYS A 341 46.85 -5.02 -19.47
C LYS A 341 47.12 -5.30 -17.99
N SER A 342 46.28 -6.13 -17.37
CA SER A 342 46.65 -6.85 -16.16
C SER A 342 46.34 -8.33 -16.38
N LEU A 343 47.34 -9.15 -16.03
CA LEU A 343 47.47 -10.58 -16.22
C LEU A 343 46.25 -11.41 -15.75
N PRO A 344 46.05 -12.62 -16.31
CA PRO A 344 44.90 -13.45 -16.01
C PRO A 344 45.06 -14.05 -14.60
N VAL A 345 44.24 -13.57 -13.66
CA VAL A 345 44.00 -14.30 -12.40
C VAL A 345 42.70 -15.06 -12.57
N SER A 346 42.86 -16.38 -12.60
CA SER A 346 41.84 -17.41 -12.55
C SER A 346 40.76 -17.06 -11.51
N LYS A 347 39.55 -16.73 -11.97
CA LYS A 347 38.35 -16.83 -11.15
C LYS A 347 37.41 -17.84 -11.80
N ALA A 348 37.11 -18.85 -11.01
CA ALA A 348 36.21 -19.97 -11.29
C ALA A 348 34.84 -19.47 -11.79
N PRO A 349 34.14 -20.28 -12.62
CA PRO A 349 32.87 -19.88 -13.20
C PRO A 349 31.77 -19.93 -12.13
N THR A 350 31.39 -18.76 -11.60
CA THR A 350 30.07 -18.62 -10.96
C THR A 350 29.03 -18.51 -12.07
N SER A 351 28.33 -19.61 -12.32
CA SER A 351 27.21 -19.71 -13.24
C SER A 351 26.08 -18.76 -12.84
N ARG A 352 26.07 -17.57 -13.42
CA ARG A 352 24.81 -16.85 -13.63
C ARG A 352 24.14 -17.51 -14.83
N HIS A 353 23.33 -18.53 -14.56
CA HIS A 353 22.33 -18.98 -15.53
C HIS A 353 21.19 -17.96 -15.56
N SER A 354 21.46 -16.77 -16.11
CA SER A 354 20.42 -16.08 -16.85
C SER A 354 20.19 -16.92 -18.09
N SER A 355 19.07 -17.62 -18.17
CA SER A 355 18.55 -18.18 -19.42
C SER A 355 18.15 -17.03 -20.34
N ALA A 356 19.14 -16.28 -20.83
CA ALA A 356 19.03 -15.49 -22.02
C ALA A 356 19.11 -16.48 -23.18
N THR A 357 17.95 -17.03 -23.54
CA THR A 357 17.75 -17.43 -24.94
C THR A 357 18.21 -16.26 -25.79
N LYS A 358 19.22 -16.47 -26.64
CA LYS A 358 19.55 -15.59 -27.75
C LYS A 358 18.34 -15.56 -28.69
N GLY A 359 17.35 -14.74 -28.33
CA GLY A 359 16.21 -14.33 -29.14
C GLY A 359 16.30 -12.83 -29.32
N GLU A 360 15.76 -12.33 -30.43
CA GLU A 360 15.78 -10.94 -30.89
C GLU A 360 15.50 -9.91 -29.78
N PRO A 361 15.93 -8.64 -29.93
CA PRO A 361 15.55 -7.57 -29.01
C PRO A 361 14.04 -7.30 -29.11
N SER A 362 13.23 -8.06 -28.37
CA SER A 362 11.78 -7.87 -28.33
C SER A 362 11.44 -6.72 -27.40
N PHE A 363 10.90 -5.65 -27.98
CA PHE A 363 10.23 -4.59 -27.24
C PHE A 363 8.92 -5.13 -26.65
N ASP A 364 8.55 -4.68 -25.45
CA ASP A 364 7.35 -5.19 -24.77
C ASP A 364 6.11 -4.93 -25.62
N ARG A 365 5.40 -6.01 -25.97
CA ARG A 365 4.19 -5.96 -26.80
C ARG A 365 3.08 -5.13 -26.14
N LYS A 366 3.04 -5.10 -24.81
CA LYS A 366 2.12 -4.23 -24.08
C LYS A 366 2.44 -2.76 -24.34
N GLU A 367 3.71 -2.37 -24.28
CA GLU A 367 4.13 -0.99 -24.56
C GLU A 367 3.82 -0.57 -26.00
N LEU A 368 3.91 -1.48 -26.99
CA LEU A 368 3.48 -1.20 -28.37
C LEU A 368 2.00 -0.83 -28.45
N LEU A 369 1.14 -1.60 -27.80
CA LEU A 369 -0.31 -1.34 -27.79
C LEU A 369 -0.63 -0.06 -27.02
N GLU A 370 0.11 0.21 -25.94
CA GLU A 370 0.00 1.45 -25.18
C GLU A 370 0.43 2.66 -26.01
N LEU A 371 1.41 2.55 -26.92
CA LEU A 371 1.81 3.66 -27.79
C LEU A 371 0.62 4.23 -28.58
N GLN A 372 -0.35 3.41 -28.99
CA GLN A 372 -1.51 3.86 -29.78
C GLN A 372 -2.56 4.65 -28.98
N GLN A 373 -2.45 4.73 -27.65
CA GLN A 373 -3.41 5.44 -26.80
C GLN A 373 -2.88 6.81 -26.34
N PRO A 374 -3.77 7.79 -26.04
CA PRO A 374 -3.35 9.03 -25.39
C PRO A 374 -2.72 8.74 -24.02
N LEU A 375 -1.60 9.39 -23.70
CA LEU A 375 -0.87 9.15 -22.45
C LEU A 375 -1.70 9.53 -21.22
N GLU A 376 -2.51 10.58 -21.32
CA GLU A 376 -3.46 11.03 -20.29
C GLU A 376 -4.37 9.90 -19.84
N LYS A 377 -4.89 9.16 -20.82
CA LYS A 377 -5.79 8.03 -20.59
C LYS A 377 -5.04 6.89 -19.91
N ILE A 378 -3.85 6.56 -20.38
CA ILE A 378 -3.03 5.48 -19.80
C ILE A 378 -2.67 5.78 -18.34
N VAL A 379 -2.27 7.02 -18.04
CA VAL A 379 -1.97 7.46 -16.67
C VAL A 379 -3.23 7.39 -15.81
N LYS A 380 -4.38 7.87 -16.32
CA LYS A 380 -5.67 7.83 -15.62
C LYS A 380 -6.13 6.40 -15.33
N ASP A 381 -6.02 5.51 -16.31
CA ASP A 381 -6.41 4.11 -16.17
C ASP A 381 -5.48 3.37 -15.18
N SER A 382 -4.22 3.80 -15.05
CA SER A 382 -3.28 3.27 -14.05
C SER A 382 -3.45 3.82 -12.63
N LEU A 383 -4.28 4.86 -12.45
CA LEU A 383 -4.43 5.57 -11.17
C LEU A 383 -4.93 4.66 -10.04
N PRO A 384 -5.97 3.82 -10.21
CA PRO A 384 -6.49 3.04 -9.09
C PRO A 384 -5.48 1.98 -8.62
N PHE A 385 -4.72 1.39 -9.55
CA PHE A 385 -3.62 0.48 -9.22
C PHE A 385 -2.56 1.19 -8.36
N PHE A 386 -2.13 2.38 -8.78
CA PHE A 386 -1.17 3.16 -8.01
C PHE A 386 -1.72 3.57 -6.64
N GLU A 387 -3.00 3.94 -6.56
CA GLU A 387 -3.66 4.29 -5.30
C GLU A 387 -3.66 3.11 -4.32
N GLY A 388 -3.97 1.90 -4.76
CA GLY A 388 -3.87 0.70 -3.93
C GLY A 388 -2.47 0.51 -3.34
N LYS A 389 -1.45 0.63 -4.19
CA LYS A 389 -0.03 0.56 -3.78
C LYS A 389 0.35 1.65 -2.77
N LEU A 390 -0.10 2.88 -3.01
CA LEU A 390 0.16 4.00 -2.13
C LEU A 390 -0.51 3.84 -0.77
N ILE A 391 -1.77 3.42 -0.72
CA ILE A 391 -2.50 3.19 0.55
C ILE A 391 -1.84 2.08 1.35
N ALA A 392 -1.44 0.98 0.70
CA ALA A 392 -0.75 -0.12 1.39
C ALA A 392 0.59 0.35 1.98
N GLN A 393 1.34 1.21 1.26
CA GLN A 393 2.57 1.81 1.79
C GLN A 393 2.30 2.73 2.99
N VAL A 394 1.18 3.45 2.99
CA VAL A 394 0.75 4.31 4.10
C VAL A 394 0.36 3.50 5.33
N GLU A 395 -0.28 2.33 5.15
CA GLU A 395 -0.63 1.42 6.25
C GLU A 395 0.63 0.88 6.93
N ILE A 396 1.61 0.37 6.16
CA ILE A 396 2.90 -0.07 6.72
C ILE A 396 3.57 1.05 7.52
N LEU A 397 3.58 2.27 6.98
CA LEU A 397 4.17 3.42 7.65
C LEU A 397 3.52 3.73 9.00
N ARG A 398 2.19 3.55 9.12
CA ARG A 398 1.47 3.74 10.38
C ARG A 398 1.79 2.62 11.39
N ASP A 399 1.74 1.38 10.94
CA ASP A 399 2.00 0.21 11.78
C ASP A 399 3.42 0.19 12.36
N GLU A 400 4.43 0.61 11.57
CA GLU A 400 5.82 0.66 11.99
C GLU A 400 6.06 1.75 13.06
N ILE A 401 5.35 2.88 12.97
CA ILE A 401 5.39 3.97 13.94
C ILE A 401 4.70 3.56 15.26
N ASP A 402 3.58 2.85 15.17
CA ASP A 402 2.81 2.41 16.35
C ASP A 402 3.55 1.30 17.13
N LYS A 403 4.16 0.34 16.43
CA LYS A 403 4.93 -0.76 17.05
C LYS A 403 6.22 -0.29 17.72
N SER A 404 6.94 0.67 17.12
CA SER A 404 8.21 1.20 17.63
C SER A 404 8.07 1.87 19.01
N THR A 405 6.96 2.60 19.21
CA THR A 405 6.79 3.46 20.39
C THR A 405 6.32 2.67 21.62
N GLN A 406 5.47 1.65 21.43
CA GLN A 406 4.93 0.83 22.54
C GLN A 406 5.94 -0.22 23.04
N GLN A 407 6.79 -0.75 22.16
CA GLN A 407 7.78 -1.78 22.51
C GLN A 407 8.92 -1.26 23.39
N ILE A 408 9.26 0.03 23.32
CA ILE A 408 10.37 0.60 24.10
C ILE A 408 9.98 0.79 25.58
N LEU A 409 8.72 1.14 25.87
CA LEU A 409 8.24 1.35 27.24
C LEU A 409 7.98 0.04 28.01
N ALA A 410 7.47 -1.01 27.35
CA ALA A 410 7.21 -2.30 28.00
C ALA A 410 8.48 -3.11 28.31
N ARG A 411 9.60 -2.83 27.61
CA ARG A 411 10.84 -3.64 27.68
C ARG A 411 11.75 -3.34 28.89
N LEU A 412 11.55 -2.23 29.58
CA LEU A 412 12.49 -1.71 30.58
C LEU A 412 12.32 -2.30 32.00
N GLU A 413 11.15 -2.85 32.35
CA GLU A 413 10.87 -3.27 33.76
C GLU A 413 10.32 -4.71 33.92
N ALA A 414 9.96 -5.41 32.83
CA ALA A 414 9.32 -6.73 32.88
C ALA A 414 10.32 -7.93 32.89
N GLY A 415 10.00 -8.99 33.64
CA GLY A 415 10.70 -10.28 33.59
C GLY A 415 10.55 -10.98 32.23
N ALA A 416 11.33 -12.04 31.99
CA ALA A 416 11.32 -12.72 30.67
C ALA A 416 9.95 -13.34 30.32
N HIS A 417 9.26 -13.94 31.29
CA HIS A 417 7.94 -14.51 31.11
C HIS A 417 6.83 -13.45 31.06
N ASP A 418 7.01 -12.31 31.75
CA ASP A 418 6.06 -11.17 31.72
C ASP A 418 5.94 -10.55 30.32
N LYS A 419 6.93 -10.80 29.45
CA LYS A 419 6.96 -10.36 28.05
C LYS A 419 6.16 -11.27 27.12
N ILE A 420 5.73 -12.45 27.57
CA ILE A 420 4.97 -13.40 26.75
C ILE A 420 3.50 -13.07 26.85
N VAL A 421 2.84 -12.92 25.70
CA VAL A 421 1.44 -12.48 25.62
C VAL A 421 0.47 -13.63 25.91
N HIS A 422 0.76 -14.84 25.43
CA HIS A 422 -0.17 -15.96 25.56
C HIS A 422 -0.09 -16.61 26.95
N PRO A 423 -1.20 -16.70 27.71
CA PRO A 423 -1.20 -17.18 29.10
C PRO A 423 -0.60 -18.59 29.29
N ASP A 424 -1.00 -19.54 28.44
CA ASP A 424 -0.51 -20.92 28.55
C ASP A 424 1.00 -21.02 28.27
N VAL A 425 1.51 -20.27 27.29
CA VAL A 425 2.94 -20.27 26.96
C VAL A 425 3.73 -19.52 28.02
N GLN A 426 3.19 -18.42 28.53
CA GLN A 426 3.75 -17.68 29.65
C GLN A 426 3.89 -18.58 30.88
N TYR A 427 2.89 -19.42 31.17
CA TYR A 427 2.94 -20.40 32.26
C TYR A 427 4.10 -21.38 32.05
N VAL A 428 4.17 -22.03 30.88
CA VAL A 428 5.26 -22.99 30.58
C VAL A 428 6.62 -22.31 30.69
N TRP A 429 6.75 -21.08 30.19
CA TRP A 429 8.00 -20.33 30.25
C TRP A 429 8.43 -20.00 31.67
N LYS A 430 7.46 -19.66 32.53
CA LYS A 430 7.67 -19.36 33.95
C LYS A 430 8.03 -20.62 34.74
N ASP A 431 7.28 -21.69 34.55
CA ASP A 431 7.46 -22.97 35.25
C ASP A 431 8.82 -23.60 34.94
N MET A 432 9.21 -23.57 33.66
CA MET A 432 10.51 -24.09 33.20
C MET A 432 11.69 -23.13 33.50
N GLY A 433 11.42 -21.93 34.02
CA GLY A 433 12.45 -20.96 34.41
C GLY A 433 13.29 -20.42 33.23
N TRP A 434 12.72 -20.38 32.02
CA TRP A 434 13.46 -19.94 30.84
C TRP A 434 13.68 -18.42 30.81
N ARG A 435 14.83 -18.02 30.27
CA ARG A 435 15.24 -16.61 30.12
C ARG A 435 14.73 -16.07 28.77
N SER A 436 15.63 -15.58 27.92
CA SER A 436 15.29 -14.92 26.64
C SER A 436 14.95 -15.89 25.50
N SER A 437 15.48 -17.11 25.55
CA SER A 437 15.31 -18.12 24.52
C SER A 437 15.45 -19.53 25.10
N VAL A 438 14.96 -20.51 24.35
CA VAL A 438 14.98 -21.95 24.68
C VAL A 438 15.26 -22.77 23.42
N GLY A 439 15.88 -23.93 23.54
CA GLY A 439 16.05 -24.83 22.39
C GLY A 439 14.69 -25.31 21.86
N ALA A 440 14.46 -25.22 20.54
CA ALA A 440 13.14 -25.39 19.96
C ALA A 440 12.50 -26.76 20.27
N LYS A 441 13.30 -27.83 20.27
CA LYS A 441 12.82 -29.18 20.65
C LYS A 441 12.43 -29.27 22.13
N VAL A 442 13.18 -28.62 23.02
CA VAL A 442 12.89 -28.59 24.45
C VAL A 442 11.58 -27.84 24.71
N PHE A 443 11.37 -26.74 23.99
CA PHE A 443 10.14 -25.97 24.05
C PHE A 443 8.91 -26.80 23.67
N VAL A 444 8.95 -27.48 22.52
CA VAL A 444 7.80 -28.28 22.04
C VAL A 444 7.47 -29.45 22.99
N LEU A 445 8.49 -30.10 23.57
CA LEU A 445 8.28 -31.19 24.54
C LEU A 445 7.67 -30.69 25.85
N ALA A 446 8.15 -29.57 26.38
CA ALA A 446 7.56 -28.98 27.59
C ALA A 446 6.11 -28.54 27.36
N LEU A 447 5.79 -28.05 26.16
CA LEU A 447 4.42 -27.71 25.79
C LEU A 447 3.53 -28.97 25.70
N HIS A 448 4.06 -30.07 25.16
CA HIS A 448 3.37 -31.37 25.19
C HIS A 448 3.05 -31.80 26.62
N ASP A 449 4.05 -31.80 27.51
CA ASP A 449 3.90 -32.23 28.90
C ASP A 449 2.88 -31.35 29.65
N TYR A 450 2.91 -30.03 29.40
CA TYR A 450 1.91 -29.10 29.91
C TYR A 450 0.48 -29.50 29.53
N TYR A 451 0.23 -29.85 28.26
CA TYR A 451 -1.11 -30.29 27.85
C TYR A 451 -1.48 -31.65 28.44
N VAL A 452 -0.55 -32.60 28.58
CA VAL A 452 -0.79 -33.89 29.26
C VAL A 452 -1.32 -33.67 30.67
N ASP A 453 -0.62 -32.84 31.45
CA ASP A 453 -1.01 -32.52 32.82
C ASP A 453 -2.37 -31.83 32.87
N ARG A 454 -2.62 -30.91 31.93
CA ARG A 454 -3.87 -30.17 31.85
C ARG A 454 -5.08 -31.06 31.54
N TYR A 455 -4.93 -32.01 30.62
CA TYR A 455 -5.98 -32.98 30.29
C TYR A 455 -6.27 -33.92 31.47
N ALA A 456 -5.23 -34.35 32.19
CA ALA A 456 -5.39 -35.17 33.39
C ALA A 456 -6.16 -34.44 34.49
N LEU A 457 -5.83 -33.15 34.71
CA LEU A 457 -6.52 -32.30 35.69
C LEU A 457 -7.97 -32.01 35.31
N ALA A 458 -8.25 -31.67 34.04
CA ALA A 458 -9.61 -31.42 33.57
C ALA A 458 -10.50 -32.68 33.66
N ALA A 459 -9.95 -33.86 33.34
CA ALA A 459 -10.66 -35.13 33.49
C ALA A 459 -10.97 -35.46 34.96
N ALA A 460 -10.03 -35.21 35.87
CA ALA A 460 -10.24 -35.43 37.30
C ALA A 460 -11.31 -34.50 37.89
N ARG A 461 -11.35 -33.23 37.46
CA ARG A 461 -12.36 -32.25 37.89
C ARG A 461 -13.74 -32.55 37.31
N SER A 462 -13.82 -32.92 36.03
CA SER A 462 -15.08 -33.34 35.39
C SER A 462 -15.67 -34.61 36.01
N ALA A 463 -14.84 -35.49 36.59
CA ALA A 463 -15.30 -36.67 37.32
C ALA A 463 -15.85 -36.35 38.73
N HIS A 464 -15.60 -35.15 39.25
CA HIS A 464 -16.03 -34.72 40.59
C HIS A 464 -17.30 -33.83 40.58
N ASP A 465 -17.78 -33.40 39.40
CA ASP A 465 -18.98 -32.58 39.25
C ASP A 465 -20.03 -33.26 38.34
N PRO A 466 -21.09 -33.88 38.89
CA PRO A 466 -22.08 -34.62 38.10
C PRO A 466 -23.04 -33.73 37.29
N ASN A 467 -22.92 -32.40 37.32
CA ASN A 467 -23.81 -31.47 36.61
C ASN A 467 -23.26 -30.91 35.28
N LEU A 468 -22.09 -31.37 34.82
CA LEU A 468 -21.45 -30.87 33.59
C LEU A 468 -21.69 -31.76 32.34
N THR A 469 -22.79 -32.53 32.31
CA THR A 469 -23.19 -33.33 31.14
C THR A 469 -24.09 -32.55 30.18
N LEU A 470 -23.54 -32.32 28.98
CA LEU A 470 -24.18 -32.10 27.66
C LEU A 470 -25.54 -31.35 27.63
N VAL A 471 -25.52 -30.10 27.17
CA VAL A 471 -26.63 -29.53 26.39
C VAL A 471 -26.53 -30.12 24.99
N HIS A 472 -27.20 -31.27 24.77
CA HIS A 472 -27.55 -31.75 23.44
C HIS A 472 -29.06 -31.90 23.35
N SER A 473 -29.64 -31.24 22.35
CA SER A 473 -31.05 -31.21 22.02
C SER A 473 -31.61 -32.63 21.83
N THR A 474 -32.62 -33.03 22.60
CA THR A 474 -33.37 -34.28 22.39
C THR A 474 -34.43 -34.14 21.30
N PRO A 475 -34.80 -35.25 20.62
CA PRO A 475 -36.20 -35.67 20.72
C PRO A 475 -36.39 -37.17 21.07
N VAL A 476 -37.29 -37.38 22.05
CA VAL A 476 -38.34 -38.42 22.21
C VAL A 476 -38.01 -39.92 22.03
N GLY A 477 -38.26 -40.72 23.09
CA GLY A 477 -38.65 -42.14 22.99
C GLY A 477 -38.18 -43.07 24.13
N SER A 478 -39.09 -43.40 25.06
CA SER A 478 -39.01 -44.30 26.26
C SER A 478 -38.79 -45.82 25.98
N PRO A 479 -38.91 -46.77 26.95
CA PRO A 479 -38.21 -47.00 28.26
C PRO A 479 -37.85 -48.51 28.54
N ASN A 480 -37.36 -48.81 29.77
CA ASN A 480 -37.19 -50.11 30.50
C ASN A 480 -35.77 -50.75 30.48
N ALA A 481 -35.20 -51.35 31.55
CA ALA A 481 -35.69 -51.86 32.84
C ALA A 481 -34.59 -51.99 33.94
N GLU A 482 -34.99 -51.75 35.19
CA GLU A 482 -34.75 -52.44 36.50
C GLU A 482 -33.37 -52.94 37.04
N LEU A 483 -33.20 -52.63 38.35
CA LEU A 483 -32.26 -52.97 39.46
C LEU A 483 -32.29 -54.48 39.90
N PRO A 484 -31.56 -55.03 40.94
CA PRO A 484 -31.03 -54.40 42.18
C PRO A 484 -29.74 -54.94 42.91
N GLN A 485 -29.16 -54.05 43.74
CA GLN A 485 -28.65 -54.17 45.14
C GLN A 485 -27.63 -55.25 45.62
N HIS A 486 -26.63 -54.82 46.42
CA HIS A 486 -26.33 -55.27 47.81
C HIS A 486 -25.20 -54.42 48.48
N SER A 487 -25.41 -53.98 49.73
CA SER A 487 -24.47 -53.31 50.68
C SER A 487 -23.75 -54.36 51.59
N PRO A 488 -22.93 -54.05 52.65
CA PRO A 488 -22.40 -52.79 53.22
C PRO A 488 -20.88 -52.80 53.61
N LEU A 489 -20.37 -51.64 54.10
CA LEU A 489 -19.03 -51.36 54.67
C LEU A 489 -18.76 -52.11 56.02
N PRO A 490 -17.50 -52.13 56.55
CA PRO A 490 -17.08 -51.06 57.47
C PRO A 490 -15.63 -50.57 57.32
N SER A 491 -15.47 -49.32 57.77
CA SER A 491 -14.32 -48.42 57.76
C SER A 491 -13.02 -48.97 58.36
N ALA A 492 -11.90 -48.65 57.70
CA ALA A 492 -10.60 -48.51 58.35
C ALA A 492 -10.13 -47.06 58.18
N ASN A 493 -10.12 -46.33 59.29
CA ASN A 493 -9.55 -45.00 59.39
C ASN A 493 -8.04 -45.07 59.11
N LEU A 494 -7.61 -44.45 58.02
CA LEU A 494 -6.25 -43.99 57.86
C LEU A 494 -6.34 -42.49 57.58
N GLU A 495 -6.06 -41.70 58.63
CA GLU A 495 -5.76 -40.28 58.51
C GLU A 495 -4.59 -40.11 57.55
N ILE A 496 -4.91 -39.75 56.30
CA ILE A 496 -3.93 -39.19 55.38
C ILE A 496 -3.95 -37.70 55.63
N VAL A 497 -2.93 -37.23 56.35
CA VAL A 497 -2.54 -35.83 56.42
C VAL A 497 -2.32 -35.33 54.98
N PRO A 498 -3.05 -34.32 54.48
CA PRO A 498 -2.79 -33.78 53.16
C PRO A 498 -1.60 -32.82 53.25
N THR A 499 -0.38 -33.36 53.11
CA THR A 499 0.80 -32.54 52.83
C THR A 499 1.04 -32.50 51.33
N THR A 500 0.13 -31.83 50.62
CA THR A 500 0.44 -31.23 49.32
C THR A 500 -0.28 -29.90 49.31
N PRO A 501 0.41 -28.76 49.23
CA PRO A 501 -0.28 -27.49 49.05
C PRO A 501 -1.06 -27.60 47.74
N ALA A 502 -2.39 -27.52 47.84
CA ALA A 502 -3.25 -27.32 46.70
C ALA A 502 -2.76 -26.04 46.02
N ILE A 503 -2.01 -26.18 44.93
CA ILE A 503 -1.77 -25.07 44.04
C ILE A 503 -3.15 -24.77 43.47
N GLN A 504 -3.80 -23.73 44.01
CA GLN A 504 -4.90 -23.05 43.33
C GLN A 504 -4.31 -22.47 42.05
N GLN A 505 -4.20 -23.32 41.02
CA GLN A 505 -3.82 -22.90 39.68
C GLN A 505 -5.04 -22.21 39.08
N ASP A 506 -5.02 -20.88 39.16
CA ASP A 506 -5.90 -20.01 38.39
C ASP A 506 -5.54 -20.16 36.91
N PHE A 507 -6.10 -21.18 36.27
CA PHE A 507 -5.97 -21.39 34.85
C PHE A 507 -6.94 -20.47 34.11
N THR A 508 -6.44 -19.75 33.10
CA THR A 508 -7.23 -18.78 32.32
C THR A 508 -8.17 -19.43 31.31
N THR A 509 -7.91 -20.67 30.90
CA THR A 509 -8.72 -21.41 29.91
C THR A 509 -9.65 -22.41 30.61
N SER A 510 -10.94 -22.36 30.28
CA SER A 510 -11.97 -23.24 30.86
C SER A 510 -11.72 -24.72 30.54
N ASP A 511 -12.01 -25.60 31.52
CA ASP A 511 -11.93 -27.06 31.38
C ASP A 511 -12.77 -27.57 30.20
N ALA A 512 -13.88 -26.89 29.87
CA ALA A 512 -14.72 -27.22 28.70
C ALA A 512 -13.98 -27.00 27.36
N ILE A 513 -13.18 -25.94 27.25
CA ILE A 513 -12.39 -25.64 26.03
C ILE A 513 -11.25 -26.64 25.91
N ILE A 514 -10.57 -26.94 27.03
CA ILE A 514 -9.49 -27.93 27.07
C ILE A 514 -10.02 -29.28 26.59
N LEU A 515 -11.13 -29.77 27.15
CA LEU A 515 -11.70 -31.06 26.74
C LEU A 515 -12.17 -31.08 25.28
N ALA A 516 -12.72 -29.97 24.77
CA ALA A 516 -13.11 -29.85 23.36
C ALA A 516 -11.90 -29.93 22.41
N ASP A 517 -10.72 -29.48 22.86
CA ASP A 517 -9.49 -29.47 22.08
C ASP A 517 -8.73 -30.81 22.07
N LYS A 518 -9.19 -31.80 22.85
CA LYS A 518 -8.54 -33.11 22.98
C LYS A 518 -8.19 -33.78 21.63
N PRO A 519 -9.04 -33.75 20.59
CA PRO A 519 -8.70 -34.32 19.28
C PRO A 519 -7.46 -33.69 18.61
N PHE A 520 -7.08 -32.46 18.97
CA PHE A 520 -5.92 -31.78 18.41
C PHE A 520 -4.61 -32.14 19.10
N PHE A 521 -4.67 -32.76 20.28
CA PHE A 521 -3.49 -33.13 21.06
C PHE A 521 -2.59 -34.16 20.34
N ASP A 522 -3.18 -35.04 19.53
CA ASP A 522 -2.44 -36.05 18.75
C ASP A 522 -1.44 -35.42 17.77
N TYR A 523 -1.65 -34.15 17.39
CA TYR A 523 -0.73 -33.40 16.53
C TYR A 523 0.45 -32.79 17.27
N LEU A 524 0.43 -32.71 18.60
CA LEU A 524 1.55 -32.26 19.43
C LEU A 524 2.50 -33.42 19.80
N THR A 525 2.52 -34.50 19.02
CA THR A 525 3.32 -35.70 19.28
C THR A 525 4.58 -35.81 18.41
N MET A 526 5.46 -36.75 18.74
CA MET A 526 6.78 -36.95 18.10
C MET A 526 6.80 -36.94 16.55
N PRO A 527 5.82 -37.51 15.82
CA PRO A 527 5.80 -37.45 14.35
C PRO A 527 5.78 -36.03 13.78
N PHE A 528 5.26 -35.06 14.53
CA PHE A 528 5.03 -33.69 14.06
C PHE A 528 6.00 -32.66 14.66
N VAL A 529 6.84 -33.06 15.62
CA VAL A 529 7.74 -32.15 16.36
C VAL A 529 8.60 -31.29 15.42
N ASN A 530 9.13 -31.85 14.33
CA ASN A 530 9.94 -31.06 13.39
C ASN A 530 9.13 -29.99 12.66
N ALA A 531 7.87 -30.26 12.32
CA ALA A 531 6.99 -29.30 11.68
C ALA A 531 6.62 -28.17 12.66
N ILE A 532 6.34 -28.52 13.92
CA ILE A 532 6.06 -27.54 14.98
C ILE A 532 7.28 -26.69 15.28
N ILE A 533 8.48 -27.29 15.34
CA ILE A 533 9.74 -26.54 15.51
C ILE A 533 9.88 -25.48 14.42
N GLN A 534 9.71 -25.86 13.14
CA GLN A 534 9.81 -24.90 12.03
C GLN A 534 8.76 -23.78 12.06
N ALA A 535 7.65 -23.98 12.76
CA ALA A 535 6.62 -22.97 12.90
C ALA A 535 6.95 -21.93 13.98
N PHE A 536 7.62 -22.33 15.06
CA PHE A 536 8.07 -21.42 16.13
C PHE A 536 9.45 -20.81 15.86
N ASP A 537 10.36 -21.57 15.23
CA ASP A 537 11.73 -21.17 14.90
C ASP A 537 11.79 -20.70 13.44
N ASP A 538 11.22 -19.51 13.18
CA ASP A 538 11.06 -18.96 11.83
C ASP A 538 12.41 -18.64 11.15
N ASP A 539 13.46 -18.37 11.93
CA ASP A 539 14.83 -18.11 11.44
C ASP A 539 15.72 -19.36 11.37
N ALA A 540 15.18 -20.54 11.71
CA ALA A 540 15.87 -21.82 11.73
C ALA A 540 17.16 -21.81 12.57
N SER A 541 17.20 -21.00 13.64
CA SER A 541 18.35 -20.89 14.55
C SER A 541 18.51 -22.11 15.47
N GLY A 542 17.49 -22.95 15.58
CA GLY A 542 17.37 -24.05 16.54
C GLY A 542 16.89 -23.59 17.93
N PHE A 543 16.63 -22.29 18.11
CA PHE A 543 16.18 -21.69 19.36
C PHE A 543 14.90 -20.89 19.12
N VAL A 544 14.02 -20.89 20.12
CA VAL A 544 12.79 -20.11 20.13
C VAL A 544 12.96 -18.96 21.11
N ARG A 545 12.83 -17.73 20.62
CA ARG A 545 12.89 -16.47 21.37
C ARG A 545 11.50 -16.01 21.77
N ILE A 546 11.42 -15.17 22.81
CA ILE A 546 10.15 -14.55 23.26
C ILE A 546 9.44 -13.82 22.12
N SER A 547 10.19 -13.11 21.26
CA SER A 547 9.61 -12.41 20.11
C SER A 547 8.94 -13.35 19.12
N GLU A 548 9.54 -14.51 18.86
CA GLU A 548 9.01 -15.50 17.90
C GLU A 548 7.79 -16.21 18.46
N VAL A 549 7.77 -16.51 19.77
CA VAL A 549 6.60 -17.05 20.44
C VAL A 549 5.44 -16.08 20.42
N ASN A 550 5.70 -14.80 20.71
CA ASN A 550 4.66 -13.79 20.65
C ASN A 550 4.14 -13.61 19.24
N GLU A 551 5.01 -13.54 18.23
CA GLU A 551 4.61 -13.46 16.83
C GLU A 551 3.77 -14.68 16.41
N PHE A 552 4.17 -15.89 16.84
CA PHE A 552 3.39 -17.09 16.61
C PHE A 552 2.01 -17.03 17.27
N CYS A 553 1.93 -16.60 18.54
CA CYS A 553 0.66 -16.52 19.28
C CYS A 553 -0.25 -15.39 18.78
N GLU A 554 0.32 -14.25 18.39
CA GLU A 554 -0.41 -13.13 17.78
C GLU A 554 -0.96 -13.51 16.40
N SER A 555 -0.37 -14.51 15.73
CA SER A 555 -0.84 -15.03 14.44
C SER A 555 -1.99 -16.06 14.54
N ILE A 556 -2.44 -16.42 15.76
CA ILE A 556 -3.54 -17.37 15.95
C ILE A 556 -4.83 -16.77 15.35
N PRO A 557 -5.52 -17.50 14.45
CA PRO A 557 -6.78 -17.02 13.88
C PRO A 557 -7.85 -16.75 14.95
N GLU A 558 -8.67 -15.73 14.74
CA GLU A 558 -9.76 -15.41 15.67
C GLU A 558 -10.69 -16.60 15.89
N GLY A 559 -10.91 -16.93 17.17
CA GLY A 559 -11.72 -18.06 17.61
C GLY A 559 -10.97 -19.39 17.70
N TRP A 560 -9.68 -19.43 17.38
CA TRP A 560 -8.86 -20.64 17.50
C TRP A 560 -8.12 -20.68 18.83
N THR A 561 -7.86 -21.90 19.30
CA THR A 561 -6.98 -22.12 20.44
C THR A 561 -5.53 -22.34 19.99
N LEU A 562 -4.60 -22.20 20.93
CA LEU A 562 -3.18 -22.48 20.67
C LEU A 562 -2.96 -23.92 20.16
N LEU A 563 -3.67 -24.91 20.70
CA LEU A 563 -3.50 -26.31 20.30
C LEU A 563 -4.04 -26.57 18.89
N GLN A 564 -5.17 -25.95 18.52
CA GLN A 564 -5.69 -25.98 17.15
C GLN A 564 -4.70 -25.35 16.16
N TRP A 565 -4.08 -24.23 16.54
CA TRP A 565 -3.07 -23.57 15.72
C TRP A 565 -1.80 -24.41 15.54
N ILE A 566 -1.34 -25.06 16.62
CA ILE A 566 -0.24 -26.03 16.56
C ILE A 566 -0.60 -27.21 15.64
N ALA A 567 -1.82 -27.74 15.72
CA ALA A 567 -2.27 -28.82 14.85
C ALA A 567 -2.27 -28.42 13.37
N TYR A 568 -2.64 -27.17 13.06
CA TYR A 568 -2.50 -26.63 11.71
C TYR A 568 -1.04 -26.59 11.24
N TRP A 569 -0.09 -26.16 12.07
CA TRP A 569 1.33 -26.16 11.69
C TRP A 569 1.96 -27.56 11.68
N ALA A 570 1.45 -28.49 12.48
CA ALA A 570 1.85 -29.89 12.48
C ALA A 570 1.45 -30.59 11.17
N ARG A 571 0.22 -30.34 10.68
CA ARG A 571 -0.36 -31.07 9.56
C ARG A 571 -1.15 -30.22 8.57
N GLY A 572 -1.94 -29.28 9.06
CA GLY A 572 -2.90 -28.52 8.25
C GLY A 572 -2.31 -27.70 7.11
N TRP A 573 -1.15 -27.05 7.30
CA TRP A 573 -0.51 -26.29 6.21
C TRP A 573 -0.16 -27.17 5.00
N LEU A 574 0.17 -28.45 5.22
CA LEU A 574 0.49 -29.40 4.15
C LEU A 574 -0.79 -29.85 3.42
N VAL A 575 -1.90 -30.03 4.14
CA VAL A 575 -3.23 -30.29 3.57
C VAL A 575 -3.66 -29.11 2.70
N GLU A 576 -3.57 -27.89 3.23
CA GLU A 576 -3.86 -26.65 2.51
C GLU A 576 -3.01 -26.52 1.24
N THR A 577 -1.69 -26.67 1.38
CA THR A 577 -0.74 -26.59 0.25
C THR A 577 -1.07 -27.63 -0.82
N SER A 578 -1.38 -28.86 -0.41
CA SER A 578 -1.75 -29.94 -1.32
C SER A 578 -3.07 -29.64 -2.03
N TYR A 579 -4.08 -29.12 -1.32
CA TYR A 579 -5.35 -28.72 -1.92
C TYR A 579 -5.14 -27.69 -3.02
N TYR A 580 -4.46 -26.58 -2.72
CA TYR A 580 -4.25 -25.52 -3.71
C TYR A 580 -3.40 -26.01 -4.88
N ALA A 581 -2.41 -26.87 -4.66
CA ALA A 581 -1.61 -27.44 -5.73
C ALA A 581 -2.45 -28.23 -6.75
N HIS A 582 -3.37 -29.09 -6.28
CA HIS A 582 -4.29 -29.82 -7.15
C HIS A 582 -5.31 -28.89 -7.82
N ALA A 583 -5.83 -27.90 -7.08
CA ALA A 583 -6.77 -26.91 -7.61
C ALA A 583 -6.12 -26.07 -8.72
N ILE A 584 -4.89 -25.60 -8.53
CA ILE A 584 -4.09 -24.89 -9.54
C ILE A 584 -3.90 -25.76 -10.79
N GLY A 585 -3.54 -27.04 -10.61
CA GLY A 585 -3.41 -27.98 -11.74
C GLY A 585 -4.72 -28.09 -12.54
N SER A 586 -5.85 -28.20 -11.84
CA SER A 586 -7.18 -28.28 -12.46
C SER A 586 -7.57 -26.99 -13.18
N LEU A 587 -7.24 -25.82 -12.61
CA LEU A 587 -7.48 -24.51 -13.25
C LEU A 587 -6.64 -24.35 -14.51
N LEU A 588 -5.37 -24.76 -14.49
CA LEU A 588 -4.51 -24.73 -15.67
C LEU A 588 -5.07 -25.61 -16.79
N GLN A 589 -5.51 -26.83 -16.46
CA GLN A 589 -6.15 -27.73 -17.43
C GLN A 589 -7.43 -27.12 -18.00
N SER A 590 -8.28 -26.52 -17.15
CA SER A 590 -9.52 -25.87 -17.59
C SER A 590 -9.25 -24.70 -18.57
N MET A 591 -8.16 -23.96 -18.41
CA MET A 591 -7.77 -22.92 -19.37
C MET A 591 -7.29 -23.50 -20.70
N GLU A 592 -6.60 -24.65 -20.70
CA GLU A 592 -6.17 -25.33 -21.93
C GLU A 592 -7.39 -25.88 -22.72
N GLU A 593 -8.36 -26.45 -22.02
CA GLU A 593 -9.64 -26.85 -22.60
C GLU A 593 -10.40 -25.62 -23.12
N GLY A 594 -10.40 -24.52 -22.35
CA GLY A 594 -11.01 -23.27 -22.73
C GLY A 594 -10.39 -22.59 -23.96
N LEU A 595 -9.11 -22.80 -24.24
CA LEU A 595 -8.45 -22.34 -25.46
C LEU A 595 -9.09 -22.98 -26.70
N ALA A 596 -9.32 -24.30 -26.68
CA ALA A 596 -9.91 -25.03 -27.80
C ALA A 596 -11.35 -24.59 -28.13
N GLU A 597 -12.05 -24.05 -27.14
CA GLU A 597 -13.43 -23.57 -27.25
C GLU A 597 -13.53 -22.04 -27.48
N SER A 598 -12.41 -21.33 -27.51
CA SER A 598 -12.39 -19.86 -27.62
C SER A 598 -12.71 -19.37 -29.04
N LEU A 599 -13.03 -18.09 -29.22
CA LEU A 599 -13.14 -17.50 -30.56
C LEU A 599 -11.79 -17.49 -31.28
N ALA A 600 -11.78 -17.62 -32.61
CA ALA A 600 -10.57 -17.69 -33.43
C ALA A 600 -9.63 -16.48 -33.21
N GLU A 601 -10.21 -15.30 -33.00
CA GLU A 601 -9.53 -14.04 -32.75
C GLU A 601 -8.75 -14.04 -31.42
N ASN A 602 -9.22 -14.79 -30.42
CA ASN A 602 -8.61 -14.85 -29.09
C ASN A 602 -7.55 -15.96 -28.97
N HIS A 603 -7.58 -16.96 -29.86
CA HIS A 603 -6.75 -18.16 -29.76
C HIS A 603 -5.26 -17.85 -29.61
N ASN A 604 -4.72 -16.95 -30.44
CA ASN A 604 -3.29 -16.63 -30.41
C ASN A 604 -2.89 -15.97 -29.08
N VAL A 605 -3.70 -15.03 -28.59
CA VAL A 605 -3.43 -14.34 -27.32
C VAL A 605 -3.47 -15.30 -26.14
N ILE A 606 -4.49 -16.17 -26.07
CA ILE A 606 -4.61 -17.18 -25.01
C ILE A 606 -3.48 -18.21 -25.09
N TYR A 607 -3.14 -18.67 -26.30
CA TYR A 607 -2.04 -19.61 -26.51
C TYR A 607 -0.70 -19.02 -26.04
N ASN A 608 -0.40 -17.77 -26.40
CA ASN A 608 0.81 -17.09 -25.94
C ASN A 608 0.82 -16.91 -24.42
N TYR A 609 -0.33 -16.61 -23.82
CA TYR A 609 -0.47 -16.53 -22.37
C TYR A 609 -0.14 -17.87 -21.68
N LEU A 610 -0.73 -18.98 -22.14
CA LEU A 610 -0.58 -20.33 -21.55
C LEU A 610 0.78 -20.96 -21.81
N THR A 611 1.49 -20.55 -22.87
CA THR A 611 2.80 -21.11 -23.24
C THR A 611 3.98 -20.28 -22.76
N HIS A 612 3.74 -19.16 -22.07
CA HIS A 612 4.78 -18.23 -21.66
C HIS A 612 5.71 -18.80 -20.59
N GLN A 613 6.94 -19.10 -20.98
CA GLN A 613 7.90 -19.89 -20.18
C GLN A 613 8.29 -19.26 -18.84
N SER A 614 8.28 -17.92 -18.72
CA SER A 614 8.75 -17.25 -17.50
C SER A 614 7.85 -17.45 -16.27
N TRP A 615 6.58 -17.86 -16.45
CA TRP A 615 5.68 -18.11 -15.33
C TRP A 615 5.14 -19.54 -15.32
N ILE A 616 4.74 -20.10 -16.47
CA ILE A 616 4.03 -21.39 -16.51
C ILE A 616 4.91 -22.53 -15.99
N GLY A 617 6.21 -22.51 -16.32
CA GLY A 617 7.17 -23.52 -15.88
C GLY A 617 7.37 -23.49 -14.36
N VAL A 618 7.49 -22.29 -13.77
CA VAL A 618 7.66 -22.11 -12.33
C VAL A 618 6.39 -22.54 -11.58
N VAL A 619 5.21 -22.06 -12.00
CA VAL A 619 3.93 -22.39 -11.36
C VAL A 619 3.65 -23.89 -11.43
N ARG A 620 3.84 -24.52 -12.60
CA ARG A 620 3.69 -25.99 -12.74
C ARG A 620 4.66 -26.75 -11.86
N SER A 621 5.93 -26.34 -11.83
CA SER A 621 6.96 -27.02 -11.03
C SER A 621 6.65 -26.95 -9.54
N VAL A 622 6.25 -25.77 -9.04
CA VAL A 622 5.93 -25.56 -7.62
C VAL A 622 4.65 -26.30 -7.24
N ALA A 623 3.60 -26.23 -8.07
CA ALA A 623 2.37 -26.98 -7.84
C ALA A 623 2.62 -28.50 -7.86
N TRP A 624 3.40 -29.01 -8.82
CA TRP A 624 3.77 -30.43 -8.88
C TRP A 624 4.57 -30.87 -7.64
N CYS A 625 5.58 -30.10 -7.23
CA CYS A 625 6.36 -30.38 -6.03
C CYS A 625 5.49 -30.42 -4.76
N ALA A 626 4.48 -29.55 -4.67
CA ALA A 626 3.53 -29.53 -3.58
C ALA A 626 2.55 -30.71 -3.62
N ALA A 627 1.99 -31.02 -4.78
CA ALA A 627 1.05 -32.12 -4.97
C ALA A 627 1.70 -33.49 -4.70
N SER A 628 2.96 -33.68 -5.10
CA SER A 628 3.72 -34.93 -4.86
C SER A 628 3.97 -35.24 -3.38
N LYS A 629 3.89 -34.26 -2.49
CA LYS A 629 4.00 -34.44 -1.02
C LYS A 629 2.64 -34.71 -0.37
N SER A 630 1.70 -35.27 -1.14
CA SER A 630 0.26 -35.30 -0.86
C SER A 630 -0.10 -35.64 0.57
N ALA A 631 -0.96 -34.79 1.12
CA ALA A 631 -1.65 -34.99 2.37
C ALA A 631 -3.10 -35.38 2.05
N THR A 632 -3.46 -36.66 2.17
CA THR A 632 -4.85 -37.06 2.01
C THR A 632 -5.70 -36.44 3.12
N LYS A 633 -6.89 -35.91 2.77
CA LYS A 633 -7.92 -35.56 3.75
C LYS A 633 -8.27 -36.80 4.57
N THR A 634 -8.37 -36.64 5.88
CA THR A 634 -8.59 -37.75 6.83
C THR A 634 -9.92 -37.64 7.56
N ASP A 635 -10.82 -36.75 7.12
CA ASP A 635 -12.12 -36.44 7.74
C ASP A 635 -11.99 -36.19 9.25
N THR A 636 -11.09 -35.27 9.60
CA THR A 636 -10.76 -34.89 10.98
C THR A 636 -11.38 -33.54 11.35
N PRO A 637 -11.62 -33.24 12.64
CA PRO A 637 -12.02 -31.90 13.10
C PRO A 637 -11.06 -30.79 12.64
N LEU A 638 -9.81 -31.14 12.34
CA LEU A 638 -8.81 -30.24 11.77
C LEU A 638 -9.13 -29.84 10.32
N ASP A 639 -9.75 -30.70 9.52
CA ASP A 639 -10.12 -30.40 8.13
C ASP A 639 -11.17 -29.28 8.04
N ASP A 640 -12.14 -29.25 8.96
CA ASP A 640 -13.14 -28.19 9.06
C ASP A 640 -12.50 -26.84 9.43
N LEU A 641 -11.58 -26.86 10.41
CA LEU A 641 -10.80 -25.67 10.77
C LEU A 641 -9.96 -25.17 9.59
N ILE A 642 -9.26 -26.06 8.91
CA ILE A 642 -8.47 -25.71 7.71
C ILE A 642 -9.37 -25.05 6.66
N ALA A 643 -10.55 -25.60 6.38
CA ALA A 643 -11.48 -25.02 5.40
C ALA A 643 -11.94 -23.60 5.78
N ILE A 644 -12.26 -23.36 7.05
CA ILE A 644 -12.62 -22.02 7.56
C ILE A 644 -11.44 -21.05 7.43
N SER A 645 -10.23 -21.49 7.81
CA SER A 645 -9.01 -20.70 7.72
C SER A 645 -8.68 -20.34 6.27
N MET A 646 -8.78 -21.31 5.36
CA MET A 646 -8.59 -21.10 3.93
C MET A 646 -9.58 -20.08 3.37
N ALA A 647 -10.88 -20.18 3.71
CA ALA A 647 -11.88 -19.22 3.27
C ALA A 647 -11.56 -17.79 3.74
N LYS A 648 -11.21 -17.61 5.02
CA LYS A 648 -10.78 -16.30 5.54
C LYS A 648 -9.51 -15.78 4.87
N LYS A 649 -8.54 -16.68 4.61
CA LYS A 649 -7.29 -16.35 3.91
C LYS A 649 -7.57 -15.92 2.46
N GLU A 650 -8.43 -16.64 1.76
CA GLU A 650 -8.87 -16.29 0.40
C GLU A 650 -9.57 -14.93 0.37
N GLU A 651 -10.51 -14.69 1.30
CA GLU A 651 -11.22 -13.40 1.40
C GLU A 651 -10.25 -12.24 1.64
N ARG A 652 -9.29 -12.41 2.56
CA ARG A 652 -8.23 -11.43 2.82
C ARG A 652 -7.40 -11.15 1.57
N LEU A 653 -6.91 -12.20 0.91
CA LEU A 653 -6.08 -12.07 -0.29
C LEU A 653 -6.86 -11.46 -1.46
N GLU A 654 -8.15 -11.81 -1.63
CA GLU A 654 -9.02 -11.20 -2.64
C GLU A 654 -9.23 -9.71 -2.37
N LYS A 655 -9.48 -9.34 -1.11
CA LYS A 655 -9.61 -7.93 -0.70
C LYS A 655 -8.32 -7.16 -0.96
N ASN A 656 -7.17 -7.74 -0.62
CA ASN A 656 -5.86 -7.13 -0.87
C ASN A 656 -5.61 -7.00 -2.38
N LEU A 657 -5.80 -8.06 -3.17
CA LEU A 657 -5.67 -8.04 -4.63
C LEU A 657 -6.60 -7.02 -5.30
N ALA A 658 -7.82 -6.84 -4.81
CA ALA A 658 -8.77 -5.87 -5.34
C ALA A 658 -8.24 -4.43 -5.25
N ARG A 659 -7.48 -4.09 -4.19
CA ARG A 659 -6.81 -2.78 -4.06
C ARG A 659 -5.80 -2.56 -5.19
N PHE A 660 -5.13 -3.63 -5.63
CA PHE A 660 -4.17 -3.62 -6.72
C PHE A 660 -4.80 -3.99 -8.08
N GLN A 661 -6.14 -4.01 -8.20
CA GLN A 661 -6.83 -4.44 -9.43
C GLN A 661 -6.35 -5.79 -10.00
N PHE A 662 -5.87 -6.69 -9.14
CA PHE A 662 -5.26 -7.97 -9.53
C PHE A 662 -3.98 -7.85 -10.38
N LEU A 663 -3.35 -6.68 -10.41
CA LEU A 663 -2.07 -6.45 -11.08
C LEU A 663 -0.93 -6.49 -10.07
N LEU A 664 0.19 -7.10 -10.45
CA LEU A 664 1.44 -7.06 -9.68
C LEU A 664 2.55 -6.57 -10.60
N ASP A 665 3.11 -5.41 -10.28
CA ASP A 665 4.17 -4.77 -11.09
C ASP A 665 5.55 -4.84 -10.43
N THR A 666 5.62 -5.18 -9.14
CA THR A 666 6.83 -5.12 -8.33
C THR A 666 6.84 -6.19 -7.21
N PRO A 667 8.02 -6.72 -6.82
CA PRO A 667 8.15 -7.62 -5.67
C PRO A 667 7.66 -7.00 -4.35
N GLU A 668 7.76 -5.67 -4.22
CA GLU A 668 7.24 -4.93 -3.06
C GLU A 668 5.71 -4.99 -2.99
N ALA A 669 5.02 -4.90 -4.14
CA ALA A 669 3.56 -5.08 -4.20
C ALA A 669 3.13 -6.48 -3.74
N LEU A 670 3.94 -7.52 -4.02
CA LEU A 670 3.65 -8.86 -3.54
C LEU A 670 3.74 -8.94 -2.00
N LYS A 671 4.73 -8.30 -1.39
CA LYS A 671 4.85 -8.23 0.08
C LYS A 671 3.71 -7.45 0.73
N LEU A 672 3.19 -6.43 0.04
CA LEU A 672 2.02 -5.66 0.50
C LEU A 672 0.72 -6.48 0.47
N ILE A 673 0.64 -7.52 -0.38
CA ILE A 673 -0.53 -8.40 -0.47
C ILE A 673 -0.41 -9.58 0.51
N CYS A 674 0.78 -10.16 0.59
CA CYS A 674 1.11 -11.24 1.51
C CYS A 674 1.56 -10.61 2.85
N ASP A 675 0.60 -10.22 3.70
CA ASP A 675 0.83 -9.56 5.01
C ASP A 675 1.90 -10.25 5.89
N SER A 676 2.14 -11.55 5.69
CA SER A 676 3.28 -12.24 6.27
C SER A 676 4.53 -12.00 5.42
N GLY A 677 5.59 -11.42 5.99
CA GLY A 677 6.88 -11.20 5.31
C GLY A 677 7.51 -12.42 4.61
N ARG A 678 6.92 -13.61 4.79
CA ARG A 678 7.17 -14.87 4.08
C ARG A 678 6.12 -15.12 3.00
N ILE A 679 6.49 -14.87 1.74
CA ILE A 679 5.62 -15.11 0.59
C ILE A 679 5.13 -16.57 0.50
N GLU A 680 5.88 -17.54 1.04
CA GLU A 680 5.59 -18.97 0.94
C GLU A 680 4.31 -19.39 1.68
N LYS A 681 3.87 -18.60 2.68
CA LYS A 681 2.64 -18.88 3.45
C LYS A 681 1.36 -18.61 2.65
N ASP A 682 1.43 -17.68 1.69
CA ASP A 682 0.27 -17.19 0.93
C ASP A 682 0.34 -17.51 -0.57
N ILE A 683 1.50 -17.92 -1.09
CA ILE A 683 1.76 -18.02 -2.54
C ILE A 683 0.79 -18.95 -3.28
N PHE A 684 0.42 -20.10 -2.68
CA PHE A 684 -0.47 -21.07 -3.32
C PHE A 684 -1.92 -20.56 -3.37
N ALA A 685 -2.41 -19.99 -2.27
CA ALA A 685 -3.73 -19.36 -2.24
C ALA A 685 -3.80 -18.18 -3.22
N LEU A 686 -2.74 -17.37 -3.29
CA LEU A 686 -2.63 -16.24 -4.21
C LEU A 686 -2.69 -16.70 -5.69
N LEU A 687 -1.89 -17.70 -6.05
CA LEU A 687 -1.90 -18.28 -7.39
C LEU A 687 -3.28 -18.88 -7.73
N PHE A 688 -3.92 -19.57 -6.79
CA PHE A 688 -5.26 -20.11 -6.97
C PHE A 688 -6.27 -19.01 -7.28
N ILE A 689 -6.31 -17.92 -6.51
CA ILE A 689 -7.24 -16.79 -6.74
C ILE A 689 -7.02 -16.15 -8.12
N LEU A 690 -5.76 -15.86 -8.46
CA LEU A 690 -5.41 -15.25 -9.75
C LEU A 690 -5.78 -16.16 -10.92
N LEU A 691 -5.41 -17.44 -10.87
CA LEU A 691 -5.73 -18.39 -11.94
C LEU A 691 -7.24 -18.64 -12.04
N ARG A 692 -7.97 -18.65 -10.92
CA ARG A 692 -9.45 -18.72 -10.92
C ARG A 692 -10.06 -17.53 -11.64
N ARG A 693 -9.49 -16.33 -11.47
CA ARG A 693 -9.89 -15.15 -12.25
C ARG A 693 -9.53 -15.29 -13.73
N HIS A 694 -8.35 -15.83 -14.06
CA HIS A 694 -7.91 -15.98 -15.45
C HIS A 694 -8.72 -17.05 -16.21
N VAL A 695 -9.20 -18.11 -15.54
CA VAL A 695 -10.18 -19.06 -16.11
C VAL A 695 -11.46 -18.34 -16.53
N ARG A 696 -11.94 -17.35 -15.74
CA ARG A 696 -13.11 -16.53 -16.13
C ARG A 696 -12.81 -15.69 -17.36
N LEU A 697 -11.59 -15.14 -17.48
CA LEU A 697 -11.17 -14.39 -18.67
C LEU A 697 -11.17 -15.28 -19.92
N VAL A 698 -10.63 -16.50 -19.82
CA VAL A 698 -10.68 -17.50 -20.90
C VAL A 698 -12.12 -17.91 -21.22
N SER A 699 -12.98 -18.04 -20.21
CA SER A 699 -14.40 -18.36 -20.41
C SER A 699 -15.14 -17.25 -21.17
N LEU A 700 -14.87 -15.98 -20.86
CA LEU A 700 -15.42 -14.84 -21.60
C LEU A 700 -14.93 -14.81 -23.06
N ALA A 701 -13.69 -15.28 -23.30
CA ALA A 701 -13.11 -15.36 -24.63
C ALA A 701 -13.80 -16.39 -25.57
N LYS A 702 -14.70 -17.22 -25.04
CA LYS A 702 -15.58 -18.11 -25.83
C LYS A 702 -16.73 -17.35 -26.48
N GLU A 703 -17.18 -16.26 -25.86
CA GLU A 703 -18.36 -15.52 -26.30
C GLU A 703 -18.02 -14.16 -26.92
N ARG A 704 -16.86 -13.59 -26.59
CA ARG A 704 -16.49 -12.22 -26.95
C ARG A 704 -15.02 -12.10 -27.31
N VAL A 705 -14.69 -11.20 -28.24
CA VAL A 705 -13.30 -10.82 -28.52
C VAL A 705 -12.76 -10.04 -27.32
N ILE A 706 -11.66 -10.51 -26.74
CA ILE A 706 -11.04 -9.91 -25.56
C ILE A 706 -9.89 -9.02 -26.02
N ASP A 707 -9.75 -7.85 -25.39
CA ASP A 707 -8.60 -6.99 -25.62
C ASP A 707 -7.32 -7.72 -25.21
N GLU A 708 -6.33 -7.75 -26.11
CA GLU A 708 -5.06 -8.45 -25.90
C GLU A 708 -4.36 -8.03 -24.59
N ARG A 709 -4.57 -6.78 -24.15
CA ARG A 709 -3.98 -6.24 -22.92
C ARG A 709 -4.44 -6.95 -21.65
N GLU A 710 -5.66 -7.47 -21.60
CA GLU A 710 -6.17 -8.19 -20.43
C GLU A 710 -5.35 -9.45 -20.13
N PHE A 711 -4.95 -10.18 -21.17
CA PHE A 711 -4.09 -11.37 -21.02
C PHE A 711 -2.63 -10.99 -20.77
N LEU A 712 -2.13 -9.88 -21.34
CA LEU A 712 -0.78 -9.39 -21.04
C LEU A 712 -0.65 -8.92 -19.58
N ASP A 713 -1.70 -8.31 -19.03
CA ASP A 713 -1.76 -7.87 -17.64
C ASP A 713 -1.83 -9.05 -16.66
N ALA A 714 -2.68 -10.03 -16.97
CA ALA A 714 -2.73 -11.31 -16.28
C ALA A 714 -1.38 -12.04 -16.31
N GLN A 715 -0.72 -12.06 -17.48
CA GLN A 715 0.61 -12.65 -17.66
C GLN A 715 1.65 -11.96 -16.79
N ASN A 716 1.77 -10.63 -16.91
CA ASN A 716 2.76 -9.83 -16.18
C ASN A 716 2.70 -10.07 -14.67
N THR A 717 1.49 -10.14 -14.12
CA THR A 717 1.26 -10.47 -12.71
C THR A 717 1.86 -11.83 -12.33
N LEU A 718 1.61 -12.87 -13.13
CA LEU A 718 2.17 -14.21 -12.88
C LEU A 718 3.68 -14.26 -13.10
N VAL A 719 4.23 -13.48 -14.04
CA VAL A 719 5.67 -13.35 -14.24
C VAL A 719 6.34 -12.73 -13.02
N GLN A 720 5.78 -11.65 -12.44
CA GLN A 720 6.33 -11.04 -11.24
C GLN A 720 6.31 -12.00 -10.03
N ILE A 721 5.21 -12.76 -9.88
CA ILE A 721 5.13 -13.80 -8.86
C ILE A 721 6.21 -14.87 -9.08
N ALA A 722 6.31 -15.41 -10.30
CA ALA A 722 7.28 -16.46 -10.64
C ALA A 722 8.74 -16.01 -10.44
N GLN A 723 9.06 -14.76 -10.79
CA GLN A 723 10.37 -14.16 -10.53
C GLN A 723 10.65 -14.06 -9.03
N THR A 724 9.67 -13.61 -8.25
CA THR A 724 9.84 -13.48 -6.80
C THR A 724 10.01 -14.84 -6.12
N ILE A 725 9.28 -15.87 -6.56
CA ILE A 725 9.48 -17.25 -6.11
C ILE A 725 10.90 -17.72 -6.44
N THR A 726 11.35 -17.50 -7.67
CA THR A 726 12.68 -17.94 -8.12
C THR A 726 13.78 -17.28 -7.30
N GLN A 727 13.70 -15.96 -7.11
CA GLN A 727 14.65 -15.22 -6.27
C GLN A 727 14.64 -15.76 -4.84
N ARG A 728 13.46 -16.03 -4.27
CA ARG A 728 13.36 -16.54 -2.91
C ARG A 728 13.99 -17.92 -2.75
N VAL A 729 13.83 -18.80 -3.73
CA VAL A 729 14.48 -20.11 -3.76
C VAL A 729 16.01 -19.98 -3.81
N GLU A 730 16.54 -19.06 -4.63
CA GLU A 730 17.97 -18.80 -4.70
C GLU A 730 18.54 -18.27 -3.38
N GLU A 731 17.83 -17.34 -2.72
CA GLU A 731 18.18 -16.83 -1.39
C GLU A 731 18.27 -17.98 -0.37
N MET A 732 17.27 -18.86 -0.32
CA MET A 732 17.26 -20.01 0.59
C MET A 732 18.37 -21.02 0.28
N GLN A 733 18.63 -21.32 -1.00
CA GLN A 733 19.72 -22.21 -1.39
C GLN A 733 21.09 -21.65 -0.97
N SER A 734 21.30 -20.34 -1.15
CA SER A 734 22.54 -19.70 -0.76
C SER A 734 22.77 -19.75 0.76
N ALA A 735 21.71 -19.54 1.56
CA ALA A 735 21.77 -19.64 3.01
C ALA A 735 22.10 -21.07 3.48
N LEU A 736 21.49 -22.09 2.86
CA LEU A 736 21.76 -23.51 3.15
C LEU A 736 23.19 -23.94 2.77
N LEU A 737 23.76 -23.37 1.70
CA LEU A 737 25.16 -23.62 1.32
C LEU A 737 26.14 -22.95 2.28
N TYR A 738 25.76 -21.83 2.88
CA TYR A 738 26.59 -21.11 3.86
C TYR A 738 26.57 -21.77 5.23
N SER A 739 25.41 -22.32 5.67
CA SER A 739 25.29 -23.03 6.95
C SER A 739 25.92 -24.43 6.98
N ARG A 740 26.25 -24.99 5.80
CA ARG A 740 26.98 -26.27 5.65
C ARG A 740 28.51 -26.12 5.62
N LYS A 741 29.04 -24.90 5.61
CA LYS A 741 30.47 -24.61 5.77
C LYS A 741 30.74 -24.18 7.20
#